data_AF-A0A6M0EWY4-F1
#
_entry.id   AF-A0A6M0EWY4-F1
#
_cell.length_a   1.000
_cell.length_b   1.000
_cell.length_c   1.000
_cell.angle_alpha   90.00
_cell.angle_beta   90.00
_cell.angle_gamma   90.00
#
_symmetry.space_group_name_H-M   'P 1'
#
loop_
_entity.id
_entity.type
_entity.pdbx_description
1 polymer ?
#
loop_
_entity_poly.entity_id
_entity_poly.type
_entity_poly.pdbx_seq_one_letter_code
_entity_poly.pdbx_strand_id
1 'polypeptide(L)'
;MQKLKTVEKVKRVWQFLNTDIRELGTPGERVEAGAEVSKASLELMIHLGLLGTPLAPVAAVAAGLSFVGLSRKGLNLLRDKTEDRPTLEQWAAIAFPLAYIQSFDSLVQNNNWLRLKIGAGVSDKEAKQQVDQLGELVLDQALIEEAFTYFPESKLAQALNQQLSLYLEQKGLDRYTIPLVTGWVAWGTYPHIDSLLSYESETIVKPLSITRAAAKETAATGKYGNIESYLTEQISPNPSNPLRIQQWKVLGEEFKIPDIYVPLNAQLLDSNGKVKEKADSVNLESWAKEQLSNPGKNGQVMFIQAGPGRGKSVFCRMFADWVRQHLHPIWTPILIRLRDIHAFEENIENTLRAAVQEDFAKSDYGWLTDSNTRFLFLLDGFDELRMQGRTSGGIEDFLKKVGYFQSSCQQNPQLGHRFLVTGRELALQGIVVPGNLERVQIELMDEKLQQQWLSNWGKLVSSDKATGFKEFLQAQNCPQRVKQLAQEPLLLYLLAAMHRDGELEAGMFEQASSTNAKILIYQKALDWVLTKQRSQELNFEITEQETEDLKRILTEAGLCVTQAGGEWASINMIEERLKGDDAAKELLEKAQQRIGENPLRNALAAFYLRPASASGIKEGAVEFVHKSFGEFLCALRFQESLQEWVLVESRRRRRGFIVSREHLAEKIYDLLGYGGLTQEIVDYLMALLDLGNEELVQLFQRLEEFYLDWCNGEFIDNLEETTLPQKTGQKLRKYGVELGQRRVDINVGLNVMILLLELHRYPQENNELKDKIAFHPCGKKDTGGFDRKRLLRIISYSNSVDFDSFGNTVGPFLRGADLRGADLRGADLRGADLRDSYLRGSCLRGADLIDADLIDADLIDADLRGSYLRGSYLRGAYLRGAYLRGADLIDADLRGAYLRGADLENITWDEDTKWEDVRGLKEAINVPEALKQQLSISQPAEGSIDD
;
A
#
# COMPACT_ATOMS: atom_id res chain seq x y z
N MET A 1 65.07 22.67 14.75
CA MET A 1 65.04 23.11 13.34
C MET A 1 65.48 22.08 12.28
N GLN A 2 65.72 20.79 12.59
CA GLN A 2 66.12 19.80 11.55
C GLN A 2 65.49 18.40 11.69
N LYS A 3 64.26 18.29 12.23
CA LYS A 3 63.59 16.98 12.46
C LYS A 3 62.29 16.72 11.68
N LEU A 4 61.82 17.63 10.83
CA LEU A 4 60.55 17.49 10.08
C LEU A 4 60.71 17.55 8.54
N LYS A 5 61.91 17.32 7.98
CA LYS A 5 62.17 17.54 6.54
C LYS A 5 62.24 16.30 5.63
N THR A 6 61.61 15.17 5.99
CA THR A 6 61.54 14.04 5.04
C THR A 6 60.39 13.11 5.36
N VAL A 7 59.41 13.06 4.45
CA VAL A 7 58.27 12.12 4.40
C VAL A 7 57.43 12.16 5.69
N GLU A 8 56.40 13.00 5.68
CA GLU A 8 55.51 13.19 6.83
C GLU A 8 54.51 12.04 6.94
N LYS A 9 54.79 11.15 7.88
CA LYS A 9 53.81 10.17 8.36
C LYS A 9 52.78 10.88 9.21
N VAL A 10 51.49 10.60 9.02
CA VAL A 10 50.37 11.20 9.78
C VAL A 10 50.70 11.17 11.28
N LYS A 11 51.02 10.00 11.85
CA LYS A 11 51.36 9.86 13.28
C LYS A 11 52.51 10.75 13.77
N ARG A 12 53.48 11.14 12.92
CA ARG A 12 54.53 12.09 13.35
C ARG A 12 53.98 13.50 13.58
N VAL A 13 53.02 13.95 12.76
CA VAL A 13 52.36 15.26 12.94
C VAL A 13 51.53 15.23 14.24
N TRP A 14 50.80 14.15 14.49
CA TRP A 14 49.98 14.00 15.70
C TRP A 14 50.82 13.81 16.98
N GLN A 15 51.89 13.01 16.93
CA GLN A 15 52.88 12.86 18.02
C GLN A 15 53.70 14.14 18.26
N PHE A 16 53.83 15.01 17.27
CA PHE A 16 54.49 16.31 17.43
C PHE A 16 53.59 17.30 18.20
N LEU A 17 52.27 17.20 17.99
CA LEU A 17 51.31 18.01 18.72
C LEU A 17 51.24 17.59 20.20
N ASN A 18 51.17 16.27 20.48
CA ASN A 18 51.15 15.61 21.82
C ASN A 18 50.68 16.52 22.96
N THR A 19 49.52 17.12 22.76
CA THR A 19 48.90 18.11 23.62
C THR A 19 48.08 17.37 24.68
N ASP A 20 48.39 17.63 25.96
CA ASP A 20 47.44 17.32 27.03
C ASP A 20 46.13 18.07 26.72
N ILE A 21 44.96 17.49 26.99
CA ILE A 21 43.66 18.14 26.73
C ILE A 21 43.57 19.52 27.40
N ARG A 22 44.34 19.71 28.47
CA ARG A 22 44.50 20.97 29.20
C ARG A 22 45.15 22.08 28.38
N GLU A 23 45.91 21.76 27.33
CA GLU A 23 46.48 22.72 26.38
C GLU A 23 45.47 23.10 25.27
N LEU A 24 44.37 22.35 25.13
CA LEU A 24 43.31 22.59 24.15
C LEU A 24 42.10 23.36 24.73
N GLY A 25 41.98 23.44 26.06
CA GLY A 25 40.91 24.18 26.74
C GLY A 25 41.28 24.69 28.13
N THR A 26 41.11 26.00 28.37
CA THR A 26 40.98 26.56 29.72
C THR A 26 39.50 26.72 30.06
N PRO A 27 39.05 26.44 31.31
CA PRO A 27 37.67 26.66 31.71
C PRO A 27 37.29 28.14 31.56
N GLY A 28 36.35 28.46 30.65
CA GLY A 28 35.80 29.81 30.49
C GLY A 28 36.21 30.60 29.24
N GLU A 29 36.99 30.03 28.31
CA GLU A 29 37.17 30.63 26.98
C GLU A 29 35.84 30.66 26.21
N ARG A 30 35.46 31.80 25.62
CA ARG A 30 34.31 31.90 24.71
C ARG A 30 34.59 31.00 23.50
N VAL A 31 33.98 29.82 23.47
CA VAL A 31 34.09 28.93 22.32
C VAL A 31 33.21 29.48 21.19
N GLU A 32 33.79 29.51 19.98
CA GLU A 32 33.06 29.77 18.75
C GLU A 32 31.86 28.80 18.63
N ALA A 33 30.71 29.32 18.22
CA ALA A 33 29.44 28.59 18.18
C ALA A 33 29.58 27.23 17.46
N GLY A 34 29.26 26.14 18.16
CA GLY A 34 29.28 24.77 17.63
C GLY A 34 28.76 23.76 18.66
N ALA A 35 28.34 22.58 18.20
CA ALA A 35 27.88 21.50 19.07
C ALA A 35 29.04 20.92 19.90
N GLU A 36 28.77 20.55 21.16
CA GLU A 36 29.75 19.89 22.03
C GLU A 36 30.13 18.51 21.50
N VAL A 37 31.40 18.14 21.65
CA VAL A 37 31.94 16.83 21.23
C VAL A 37 31.36 15.71 22.11
N SER A 38 30.79 14.66 21.49
CA SER A 38 30.23 13.55 22.26
C SER A 38 31.31 12.67 22.92
N LYS A 39 30.91 11.94 23.96
CA LYS A 39 31.77 10.97 24.65
C LYS A 39 32.35 9.91 23.69
N ALA A 40 31.54 9.41 22.74
CA ALA A 40 31.97 8.42 21.76
C ALA A 40 33.08 8.96 20.85
N SER A 41 33.01 10.24 20.49
CA SER A 41 34.02 10.91 19.68
C SER A 41 35.32 11.13 20.46
N LEU A 42 35.24 11.47 21.75
CA LEU A 42 36.43 11.56 22.62
C LEU A 42 37.12 10.20 22.77
N GLU A 43 36.36 9.11 22.91
CA GLU A 43 36.90 7.75 22.93
C GLU A 43 37.56 7.40 21.60
N LEU A 44 36.93 7.71 20.47
CA LEU A 44 37.50 7.50 19.13
C LEU A 44 38.80 8.31 18.94
N MET A 45 38.88 9.55 19.43
CA MET A 45 40.11 10.36 19.40
C MET A 45 41.26 9.69 20.19
N ILE A 46 40.96 9.07 21.33
CA ILE A 46 41.95 8.30 22.10
C ILE A 46 42.38 7.05 21.32
N HIS A 47 41.42 6.33 20.71
CA HIS A 47 41.71 5.14 19.88
C HIS A 47 42.60 5.46 18.68
N LEU A 48 42.38 6.61 18.04
CA LEU A 48 43.19 7.11 16.93
C LEU A 48 44.56 7.66 17.38
N GLY A 49 44.83 7.70 18.69
CA GLY A 49 46.10 8.20 19.24
C GLY A 49 46.26 9.72 19.19
N LEU A 50 45.14 10.45 19.07
CA LEU A 50 45.11 11.92 19.01
C LEU A 50 45.19 12.55 20.41
N LEU A 51 44.81 11.79 21.44
CA LEU A 51 44.81 12.18 22.85
C LEU A 51 45.59 11.16 23.69
N GLY A 52 46.39 11.66 24.64
CA GLY A 52 47.38 10.84 25.38
C GLY A 52 46.97 10.33 26.77
N THR A 53 45.78 10.63 27.31
CA THR A 53 45.42 10.30 28.70
C THR A 53 44.09 9.54 28.87
N PRO A 54 43.91 8.73 29.95
CA PRO A 54 42.63 8.08 30.26
C PRO A 54 41.55 9.07 30.71
N LEU A 55 40.29 8.76 30.39
CA LEU A 55 39.05 9.58 30.44
C LEU A 55 38.75 10.42 31.72
N ALA A 56 39.47 10.26 32.83
CA ALA A 56 39.03 10.77 34.13
C ALA A 56 39.05 12.31 34.32
N PRO A 57 39.91 13.12 33.65
CA PRO A 57 39.78 14.58 33.66
C PRO A 57 39.22 15.18 32.36
N VAL A 58 38.90 14.36 31.35
CA VAL A 58 38.60 14.81 29.97
C VAL A 58 37.19 15.42 29.84
N ALA A 59 36.19 14.83 30.51
CA ALA A 59 34.80 15.29 30.40
C ALA A 59 34.55 16.69 30.97
N ALA A 60 35.37 17.15 31.93
CA ALA A 60 35.22 18.46 32.57
C ALA A 60 35.92 19.61 31.82
N VAL A 61 36.91 19.30 30.96
CA VAL A 61 37.69 20.29 30.18
C VAL A 61 37.18 20.41 28.74
N ALA A 62 36.58 19.35 28.19
CA ALA A 62 35.98 19.35 26.85
C ALA A 62 34.58 20.00 26.77
N ALA A 63 33.97 20.30 27.93
CA ALA A 63 32.69 21.02 28.03
C ALA A 63 32.83 22.42 27.41
N GLY A 64 32.39 22.54 26.16
CA GLY A 64 32.37 23.79 25.40
C GLY A 64 33.15 23.77 24.08
N LEU A 65 34.07 22.84 23.79
CA LEU A 65 34.89 22.90 22.56
C LEU A 65 34.15 22.39 21.31
N SER A 66 34.28 23.09 20.17
CA SER A 66 33.78 22.64 18.85
C SER A 66 34.89 22.01 17.98
N PHE A 67 34.55 21.11 17.05
CA PHE A 67 35.53 20.46 16.14
C PHE A 67 36.29 21.45 15.26
N VAL A 68 35.62 22.51 14.80
CA VAL A 68 36.27 23.62 14.06
C VAL A 68 37.28 24.33 14.98
N GLY A 69 36.90 24.57 16.24
CA GLY A 69 37.80 25.13 17.25
C GLY A 69 39.01 24.24 17.54
N LEU A 70 38.81 22.93 17.69
CA LEU A 70 39.88 21.94 17.88
C LEU A 70 40.85 21.91 16.68
N SER A 71 40.31 21.90 15.46
CA SER A 71 41.11 21.91 14.22
C SER A 71 41.96 23.17 14.12
N ARG A 72 41.35 24.34 14.37
CA ARG A 72 42.04 25.63 14.33
C ARG A 72 43.11 25.76 15.42
N LYS A 73 42.82 25.30 16.65
CA LYS A 73 43.81 25.27 17.73
C LYS A 73 44.98 24.34 17.40
N GLY A 74 44.71 23.16 16.87
CA GLY A 74 45.75 22.23 16.41
C GLY A 74 46.66 22.83 15.33
N LEU A 75 46.07 23.48 14.32
CA LEU A 75 46.81 24.15 13.24
C LEU A 75 47.62 25.37 13.75
N ASN A 76 47.06 26.16 14.65
CA ASN A 76 47.78 27.28 15.28
C ASN A 76 48.96 26.76 16.13
N LEU A 77 48.76 25.71 16.92
CA LEU A 77 49.81 25.12 17.74
C LEU A 77 50.94 24.52 16.88
N LEU A 78 50.60 23.95 15.72
CA LEU A 78 51.58 23.52 14.74
C LEU A 78 52.41 24.73 14.26
N ARG A 79 51.75 25.80 13.81
CA ARG A 79 52.38 27.05 13.33
C ARG A 79 53.31 27.66 14.40
N ASP A 80 52.85 27.69 15.65
CA ASP A 80 53.59 28.28 16.75
C ASP A 80 54.84 27.44 17.12
N LYS A 81 54.78 26.11 16.96
CA LYS A 81 55.91 25.19 17.22
C LYS A 81 56.88 25.06 16.04
N THR A 82 56.44 25.30 14.80
CA THR A 82 57.27 25.15 13.59
C THR A 82 57.85 26.47 13.07
N GLU A 83 57.38 27.62 13.56
CA GLU A 83 57.73 28.98 13.09
C GLU A 83 57.42 29.26 11.60
N ASP A 84 56.85 28.29 10.89
CA ASP A 84 56.47 28.33 9.47
C ASP A 84 54.97 28.07 9.29
N ARG A 85 54.39 28.52 8.17
CA ARG A 85 53.00 28.18 7.79
C ARG A 85 52.90 26.69 7.47
N PRO A 86 51.81 26.00 7.89
CA PRO A 86 51.64 24.58 7.61
C PRO A 86 51.61 24.30 6.11
N THR A 87 52.27 23.22 5.68
CA THR A 87 52.15 22.73 4.29
C THR A 87 50.77 22.10 4.06
N LEU A 88 50.42 21.85 2.80
CA LEU A 88 49.16 21.18 2.45
C LEU A 88 49.08 19.78 3.08
N GLU A 89 50.20 19.06 3.15
CA GLU A 89 50.33 17.75 3.78
C GLU A 89 50.12 17.81 5.28
N GLN A 90 50.72 18.79 5.97
CA GLN A 90 50.55 19.01 7.41
C GLN A 90 49.11 19.39 7.76
N TRP A 91 48.50 20.24 6.91
CA TRP A 91 47.10 20.62 7.07
C TRP A 91 46.17 19.41 6.87
N ALA A 92 46.36 18.64 5.80
CA ALA A 92 45.57 17.46 5.49
C ALA A 92 45.69 16.38 6.59
N ALA A 93 46.89 16.21 7.16
CA ALA A 93 47.14 15.29 8.26
C ALA A 93 46.27 15.57 9.50
N ILE A 94 45.89 16.84 9.73
CA ILE A 94 45.07 17.28 10.86
C ILE A 94 43.59 17.36 10.46
N ALA A 95 43.29 17.98 9.32
CA ALA A 95 41.94 18.29 8.90
C ALA A 95 41.10 17.03 8.61
N PHE A 96 41.64 16.06 7.86
CA PHE A 96 40.89 14.85 7.48
C PHE A 96 40.46 13.98 8.67
N PRO A 97 41.34 13.61 9.61
CA PRO A 97 40.90 12.81 10.75
C PRO A 97 39.93 13.57 11.67
N LEU A 98 40.10 14.88 11.87
CA LEU A 98 39.16 15.67 12.69
C LEU A 98 37.78 15.81 12.01
N ALA A 99 37.76 16.06 10.69
CA ALA A 99 36.53 16.08 9.91
C ALA A 99 35.83 14.71 9.91
N TYR A 100 36.60 13.62 9.85
CA TYR A 100 36.08 12.25 9.94
C TYR A 100 35.43 11.97 11.29
N ILE A 101 36.09 12.36 12.39
CA ILE A 101 35.52 12.22 13.74
C ILE A 101 34.29 13.12 13.89
N GLN A 102 34.29 14.33 13.33
CA GLN A 102 33.12 15.20 13.33
C GLN A 102 31.94 14.60 12.55
N SER A 103 32.22 13.91 11.44
CA SER A 103 31.20 13.18 10.70
C SER A 103 30.63 12.03 11.53
N PHE A 104 31.48 11.26 12.21
CA PHE A 104 31.06 10.22 13.15
C PHE A 104 30.22 10.79 14.30
N ASP A 105 30.64 11.92 14.86
CA ASP A 105 29.92 12.60 15.92
C ASP A 105 28.52 13.02 15.47
N SER A 106 28.42 13.65 14.30
CA SER A 106 27.16 14.07 13.69
C SER A 106 26.23 12.87 13.46
N LEU A 107 26.78 11.75 12.98
CA LEU A 107 26.03 10.52 12.77
C LEU A 107 25.49 9.92 14.07
N VAL A 108 26.31 9.86 15.13
CA VAL A 108 25.91 9.33 16.44
C VAL A 108 24.88 10.24 17.12
N GLN A 109 25.02 11.56 17.00
CA GLN A 109 24.07 12.51 17.58
C GLN A 109 22.70 12.44 16.91
N ASN A 110 22.67 12.24 15.59
CA ASN A 110 21.44 12.18 14.80
C ASN A 110 20.78 10.80 14.78
N ASN A 111 21.47 9.73 15.18
CA ASN A 111 20.94 8.37 15.19
C ASN A 111 20.77 7.82 16.62
N ASN A 112 19.51 7.76 17.07
CA ASN A 112 19.18 7.31 18.43
C ASN A 112 19.64 5.88 18.73
N TRP A 113 19.57 4.98 17.74
CA TRP A 113 19.97 3.59 17.91
C TRP A 113 21.48 3.47 18.12
N LEU A 114 22.28 4.16 17.30
CA LEU A 114 23.74 4.22 17.44
C LEU A 114 24.15 4.83 18.78
N ARG A 115 23.49 5.92 19.17
CA ARG A 115 23.74 6.58 20.45
C ARG A 115 23.52 5.64 21.64
N LEU A 116 22.43 4.87 21.64
CA LEU A 116 22.13 3.90 22.70
C LEU A 116 23.11 2.72 22.70
N LYS A 117 23.48 2.21 21.53
CA LYS A 117 24.40 1.07 21.39
C LYS A 117 25.83 1.42 21.78
N ILE A 118 26.32 2.57 21.37
CA ILE A 118 27.71 3.01 21.63
C ILE A 118 27.84 3.65 23.02
N GLY A 119 26.78 4.28 23.53
CA GLY A 119 26.75 4.95 24.84
C GLY A 119 26.62 4.00 26.05
N ALA A 120 26.15 2.76 25.85
CA ALA A 120 26.09 1.74 26.90
C ALA A 120 27.49 1.16 27.15
N GLY A 121 28.08 1.50 28.31
CA GLY A 121 29.49 1.27 28.61
C GLY A 121 29.97 -0.19 28.55
N VAL A 122 31.12 -0.38 27.90
CA VAL A 122 32.05 -1.49 28.12
C VAL A 122 33.24 -0.96 28.92
N SER A 123 33.80 -1.81 29.79
CA SER A 123 34.75 -1.44 30.84
C SER A 123 36.04 -0.78 30.32
N ASP A 124 36.55 0.20 31.07
CA ASP A 124 37.82 0.93 30.91
C ASP A 124 39.09 0.05 30.81
N LYS A 125 38.98 -1.28 30.81
CA LYS A 125 40.14 -2.18 30.92
C LYS A 125 40.79 -2.61 29.60
N GLU A 126 40.16 -2.41 28.45
CA GLU A 126 40.62 -3.04 27.19
C GLU A 126 41.02 -2.09 26.05
N ALA A 127 40.93 -0.76 26.22
CA ALA A 127 41.39 0.22 25.23
C ALA A 127 42.93 0.36 25.14
N LYS A 128 43.65 -0.77 25.13
CA LYS A 128 45.13 -0.84 25.12
C LYS A 128 45.75 -1.33 23.82
N GLN A 129 44.97 -1.76 22.84
CA GLN A 129 45.51 -2.04 21.51
C GLN A 129 45.36 -0.82 20.60
N GLN A 130 46.36 0.06 20.64
CA GLN A 130 46.60 1.03 19.57
C GLN A 130 47.06 0.26 18.32
N VAL A 131 46.32 0.36 17.22
CA VAL A 131 46.76 -0.20 15.94
C VAL A 131 47.57 0.84 15.18
N ASP A 132 48.82 0.50 14.86
CA ASP A 132 49.84 1.40 14.32
C ASP A 132 49.64 1.85 12.84
N GLN A 133 48.60 1.37 12.15
CA GLN A 133 48.43 1.54 10.70
C GLN A 133 48.24 3.00 10.23
N LEU A 134 47.47 3.81 10.96
CA LEU A 134 47.30 5.24 10.61
C LEU A 134 48.63 6.00 10.66
N GLY A 135 49.58 5.50 11.45
CA GLY A 135 50.91 6.07 11.59
C GLY A 135 51.94 5.67 10.55
N GLU A 136 51.63 4.72 9.68
CA GLU A 136 52.48 4.32 8.58
C GLU A 136 52.16 5.07 7.27
N LEU A 137 50.97 5.66 7.18
CA LEU A 137 50.51 6.40 6.02
C LEU A 137 51.32 7.70 5.84
N VAL A 138 51.96 7.82 4.69
CA VAL A 138 52.64 9.04 4.24
C VAL A 138 51.65 9.84 3.41
N LEU A 139 51.34 11.07 3.80
CA LEU A 139 50.50 11.94 2.97
C LEU A 139 51.38 12.68 1.97
N ASP A 140 51.41 12.20 0.73
CA ASP A 140 51.96 12.93 -0.41
C ASP A 140 50.83 13.68 -1.16
N GLN A 141 51.22 14.51 -2.12
CA GLN A 141 50.28 15.30 -2.91
C GLN A 141 49.23 14.41 -3.63
N ALA A 142 49.63 13.22 -4.11
CA ALA A 142 48.73 12.32 -4.83
C ALA A 142 47.63 11.75 -3.92
N LEU A 143 47.97 11.35 -2.69
CA LEU A 143 46.99 10.85 -1.71
C LEU A 143 46.04 11.95 -1.21
N ILE A 144 46.52 13.19 -1.13
CA ILE A 144 45.70 14.34 -0.79
C ILE A 144 44.72 14.63 -1.93
N GLU A 145 45.17 14.66 -3.18
CA GLU A 145 44.31 14.81 -4.35
C GLU A 145 43.27 13.68 -4.45
N GLU A 146 43.66 12.44 -4.16
CA GLU A 146 42.76 11.27 -4.07
C GLU A 146 41.69 11.48 -2.98
N ALA A 147 42.09 11.84 -1.76
CA ALA A 147 41.20 12.09 -0.63
C ALA A 147 40.25 13.28 -0.87
N PHE A 148 40.71 14.30 -1.60
CA PHE A 148 39.87 15.43 -1.97
C PHE A 148 38.88 15.10 -3.08
N THR A 149 39.29 14.31 -4.08
CA THR A 149 38.42 13.97 -5.22
C THR A 149 37.19 13.17 -4.78
N TYR A 150 37.41 12.08 -4.03
CA TYR A 150 36.32 11.32 -3.44
C TYR A 150 36.80 10.58 -2.20
N PHE A 151 36.62 11.22 -1.04
CA PHE A 151 37.13 10.70 0.22
C PHE A 151 36.72 9.25 0.54
N PRO A 152 35.47 8.79 0.36
CA PRO A 152 35.03 7.44 0.74
C PRO A 152 35.87 6.28 0.19
N GLU A 153 36.39 6.43 -1.02
CA GLU A 153 37.20 5.39 -1.68
C GLU A 153 38.71 5.58 -1.49
N SER A 154 39.11 6.69 -0.88
CA SER A 154 40.52 7.02 -0.69
C SER A 154 41.23 6.09 0.30
N LYS A 155 42.53 5.89 0.11
CA LYS A 155 43.37 5.12 1.07
C LYS A 155 43.35 5.70 2.48
N LEU A 156 43.17 7.02 2.61
CA LEU A 156 43.05 7.67 3.91
C LEU A 156 41.74 7.30 4.61
N ALA A 157 40.62 7.28 3.90
CA ALA A 157 39.35 6.78 4.43
C ALA A 157 39.40 5.30 4.77
N GLN A 158 40.06 4.47 3.95
CA GLN A 158 40.25 3.05 4.26
C GLN A 158 40.98 2.84 5.59
N ALA A 159 42.06 3.60 5.83
CA ALA A 159 42.80 3.56 7.09
C ALA A 159 41.96 4.02 8.28
N LEU A 160 41.19 5.11 8.13
CA LEU A 160 40.29 5.62 9.19
C LEU A 160 39.12 4.66 9.46
N ASN A 161 38.50 4.10 8.43
CA ASN A 161 37.42 3.12 8.52
C ASN A 161 37.88 1.85 9.23
N GLN A 162 39.11 1.37 9.01
CA GLN A 162 39.65 0.23 9.75
C GLN A 162 39.73 0.51 11.25
N GLN A 163 40.16 1.71 11.65
CA GLN A 163 40.22 2.09 13.06
C GLN A 163 38.83 2.25 13.67
N LEU A 164 37.90 2.88 12.95
CA LEU A 164 36.52 3.01 13.40
C LEU A 164 35.84 1.64 13.53
N SER A 165 36.06 0.72 12.58
CA SER A 165 35.55 -0.65 12.67
C SER A 165 35.99 -1.36 13.95
N LEU A 166 37.28 -1.32 14.28
CA LEU A 166 37.80 -1.93 15.52
C LEU A 166 37.15 -1.34 16.77
N TYR A 167 36.97 -0.02 16.79
CA TYR A 167 36.27 0.66 17.89
C TYR A 167 34.80 0.20 17.99
N LEU A 168 34.09 0.13 16.87
CA LEU A 168 32.68 -0.28 16.85
C LEU A 168 32.50 -1.77 17.22
N GLU A 169 33.44 -2.64 16.82
CA GLU A 169 33.46 -4.05 17.26
C GLU A 169 33.59 -4.15 18.78
N GLN A 170 34.48 -3.36 19.39
CA GLN A 170 34.63 -3.30 20.86
C GLN A 170 33.38 -2.78 21.57
N LYS A 171 32.57 -1.96 20.88
CA LYS A 171 31.26 -1.50 21.36
C LYS A 171 30.13 -2.49 21.09
N GLY A 172 30.44 -3.67 20.55
CA GLY A 172 29.46 -4.75 20.34
C GLY A 172 28.54 -4.53 19.14
N LEU A 173 28.94 -3.70 18.18
CA LEU A 173 28.25 -3.63 16.89
C LEU A 173 28.62 -4.88 16.07
N ASP A 174 27.64 -5.41 15.36
CA ASP A 174 27.83 -6.58 14.51
C ASP A 174 28.59 -6.22 13.23
N ARG A 175 29.28 -7.22 12.66
CA ARG A 175 30.07 -7.10 11.43
C ARG A 175 29.29 -6.61 10.20
N TYR A 176 27.96 -6.55 10.25
CA TYR A 176 27.12 -6.11 9.13
C TYR A 176 26.68 -4.66 9.26
N THR A 177 26.57 -4.18 10.51
CA THR A 177 26.27 -2.77 10.79
C THR A 177 27.50 -1.88 10.65
N ILE A 178 28.68 -2.41 10.97
CA ILE A 178 29.94 -1.64 10.93
C ILE A 178 30.24 -1.03 9.56
N PRO A 179 30.19 -1.77 8.43
CA PRO A 179 30.42 -1.18 7.11
C PRO A 179 29.49 -0.02 6.79
N LEU A 180 28.19 -0.14 7.14
CA LEU A 180 27.21 0.94 7.00
C LEU A 180 27.69 2.21 7.72
N VAL A 181 28.04 2.11 9.01
CA VAL A 181 28.50 3.26 9.78
C VAL A 181 29.75 3.86 9.17
N THR A 182 30.77 3.04 8.87
CA THR A 182 32.05 3.54 8.34
C THR A 182 31.92 4.20 6.97
N GLY A 183 31.10 3.66 6.07
CA GLY A 183 30.88 4.23 4.74
C GLY A 183 30.22 5.60 4.79
N TRP A 184 29.19 5.75 5.64
CA TRP A 184 28.49 7.02 5.83
C TRP A 184 29.34 8.08 6.56
N VAL A 185 30.16 7.68 7.53
CA VAL A 185 31.15 8.59 8.15
C VAL A 185 32.16 9.06 7.12
N ALA A 186 32.67 8.17 6.27
CA ALA A 186 33.60 8.56 5.22
C ALA A 186 32.93 9.55 4.24
N TRP A 187 31.71 9.29 3.77
CA TRP A 187 30.99 10.22 2.90
C TRP A 187 30.71 11.58 3.57
N GLY A 188 30.25 11.57 4.81
CA GLY A 188 29.96 12.78 5.58
C GLY A 188 31.21 13.56 6.04
N THR A 189 32.42 13.08 5.77
CA THR A 189 33.68 13.78 6.11
C THR A 189 33.88 15.03 5.25
N TYR A 190 33.51 14.97 3.97
CA TYR A 190 33.79 16.04 3.01
C TYR A 190 33.12 17.39 3.35
N PRO A 191 31.83 17.46 3.74
CA PRO A 191 31.20 18.71 4.16
C PRO A 191 31.95 19.44 5.29
N HIS A 192 32.54 18.70 6.23
CA HIS A 192 33.33 19.28 7.31
C HIS A 192 34.68 19.80 6.81
N ILE A 193 35.32 19.11 5.86
CA ILE A 193 36.52 19.61 5.17
C ILE A 193 36.23 20.91 4.41
N ASP A 194 35.12 20.96 3.68
CA ASP A 194 34.71 22.15 2.94
C ASP A 194 34.46 23.36 3.86
N SER A 195 33.88 23.11 5.04
CA SER A 195 33.69 24.11 6.09
C SER A 195 35.03 24.62 6.63
N LEU A 196 35.97 23.72 6.95
CA LEU A 196 37.30 24.10 7.43
C LEU A 196 38.05 24.98 6.41
N LEU A 197 38.00 24.62 5.13
CA LEU A 197 38.61 25.39 4.04
C LEU A 197 38.08 26.83 3.91
N SER A 198 36.88 27.13 4.42
CA SER A 198 36.34 28.50 4.41
C SER A 198 37.08 29.46 5.33
N TYR A 199 37.85 28.94 6.29
CA TYR A 199 38.62 29.71 7.27
C TYR A 199 40.13 29.73 6.98
N GLU A 200 40.57 29.11 5.88
CA GLU A 200 41.98 28.93 5.55
C GLU A 200 42.51 29.99 4.58
N SER A 201 43.83 30.18 4.61
CA SER A 201 44.50 31.13 3.72
C SER A 201 44.55 30.67 2.25
N GLU A 202 44.68 31.62 1.32
CA GLU A 202 44.77 31.32 -0.12
C GLU A 202 45.89 30.34 -0.49
N THR A 203 46.96 30.21 0.32
CA THR A 203 48.04 29.27 0.06
C THR A 203 47.61 27.80 0.17
N ILE A 204 46.58 27.50 0.97
CA ILE A 204 45.99 26.15 1.11
C ILE A 204 44.80 25.99 0.17
N VAL A 205 43.97 27.03 0.02
CA VAL A 205 42.73 26.97 -0.77
C VAL A 205 42.99 26.97 -2.28
N LYS A 206 43.95 27.75 -2.77
CA LYS A 206 44.20 27.92 -4.22
C LYS A 206 44.61 26.62 -4.92
N PRO A 207 45.54 25.80 -4.38
CA PRO A 207 45.90 24.51 -4.97
C PRO A 207 44.72 23.53 -5.11
N LEU A 208 43.70 23.66 -4.25
CA LEU A 208 42.57 22.73 -4.18
C LEU A 208 41.32 23.22 -4.93
N SER A 209 41.32 24.42 -5.49
CA SER A 209 40.11 25.09 -6.01
C SER A 209 39.33 24.28 -7.06
N ILE A 210 40.03 23.68 -8.04
CA ILE A 210 39.42 22.85 -9.09
C ILE A 210 38.94 21.51 -8.50
N THR A 211 39.78 20.83 -7.73
CA THR A 211 39.46 19.54 -7.11
C THR A 211 38.29 19.67 -6.13
N ARG A 212 38.19 20.79 -5.40
CA ARG A 212 37.09 21.11 -4.48
C ARG A 212 35.75 21.25 -5.19
N ALA A 213 35.72 21.86 -6.38
CA ALA A 213 34.50 21.98 -7.17
C ALA A 213 34.05 20.61 -7.70
N ALA A 214 34.99 19.83 -8.27
CA ALA A 214 34.73 18.47 -8.74
C ALA A 214 34.26 17.55 -7.60
N ALA A 215 34.91 17.61 -6.44
CA ALA A 215 34.57 16.81 -5.27
C ALA A 215 33.18 17.12 -4.70
N LYS A 216 32.74 18.39 -4.74
CA LYS A 216 31.36 18.75 -4.40
C LYS A 216 30.36 18.06 -5.32
N GLU A 217 30.62 18.10 -6.62
CA GLU A 217 29.78 17.47 -7.62
C GLU A 217 29.76 15.95 -7.48
N THR A 218 30.92 15.31 -7.28
CA THR A 218 31.04 13.86 -7.06
C THR A 218 30.38 13.42 -5.76
N ALA A 219 30.49 14.19 -4.67
CA ALA A 219 29.82 13.87 -3.41
C ALA A 219 28.29 13.95 -3.53
N ALA A 220 27.78 14.88 -4.34
CA ALA A 220 26.35 15.07 -4.58
C ALA A 220 25.75 14.05 -5.56
N THR A 221 26.48 13.70 -6.63
CA THR A 221 26.02 12.79 -7.70
C THR A 221 26.43 11.34 -7.49
N GLY A 222 27.31 11.08 -6.52
CA GLY A 222 27.70 9.73 -6.10
C GLY A 222 26.59 9.02 -5.35
N LYS A 223 26.79 7.73 -5.09
CA LYS A 223 25.81 6.82 -4.48
C LYS A 223 25.12 7.39 -3.23
N TYR A 224 25.89 7.82 -2.23
CA TYR A 224 25.36 8.36 -0.97
C TYR A 224 24.60 9.68 -1.18
N GLY A 225 25.09 10.56 -2.06
CA GLY A 225 24.41 11.81 -2.41
C GLY A 225 23.05 11.57 -3.08
N ASN A 226 22.96 10.58 -3.97
CA ASN A 226 21.69 10.18 -4.58
C ASN A 226 20.72 9.55 -3.56
N ILE A 227 21.22 8.79 -2.58
CA ILE A 227 20.38 8.26 -1.48
C ILE A 227 19.86 9.41 -0.61
N GLU A 228 20.69 10.38 -0.23
CA GLU A 228 20.26 11.55 0.54
C GLU A 228 19.23 12.39 -0.23
N SER A 229 19.46 12.63 -1.52
CA SER A 229 18.49 13.28 -2.40
C SER A 229 17.14 12.55 -2.40
N TYR A 230 17.14 11.22 -2.51
CA TYR A 230 15.93 10.42 -2.39
C TYR A 230 15.25 10.59 -1.03
N LEU A 231 16.01 10.54 0.07
CA LEU A 231 15.46 10.70 1.42
C LEU A 231 14.87 12.09 1.66
N THR A 232 15.53 13.15 1.18
CA THR A 232 15.02 14.52 1.27
C THR A 232 13.80 14.72 0.38
N GLU A 233 13.80 14.22 -0.84
CA GLU A 233 12.78 14.57 -1.83
C GLU A 233 11.60 13.61 -1.87
N GLN A 234 11.75 12.32 -1.52
CA GLN A 234 10.66 11.33 -1.55
C GLN A 234 10.13 10.98 -0.15
N ILE A 235 10.99 11.00 0.88
CA ILE A 235 10.64 10.48 2.21
C ILE A 235 10.39 11.60 3.24
N SER A 236 11.05 12.75 3.13
CA SER A 236 10.82 13.88 4.05
C SER A 236 9.44 14.52 3.84
N PRO A 237 8.73 14.95 4.91
CA PRO A 237 7.53 15.77 4.80
C PRO A 237 7.82 17.22 4.36
N ASN A 238 9.10 17.59 4.28
CA ASN A 238 9.58 18.90 3.84
C ASN A 238 10.56 18.74 2.68
N PRO A 239 10.12 18.29 1.50
CA PRO A 239 10.99 18.19 0.33
C PRO A 239 11.35 19.59 -0.20
N SER A 240 12.52 19.72 -0.82
CA SER A 240 12.94 21.00 -1.43
C SER A 240 12.14 21.29 -2.70
N ASN A 241 11.69 20.26 -3.39
CA ASN A 241 10.83 20.39 -4.57
C ASN A 241 9.36 20.73 -4.16
N PRO A 242 8.85 21.92 -4.52
CA PRO A 242 7.49 22.34 -4.15
C PRO A 242 6.39 21.42 -4.71
N LEU A 243 6.62 20.76 -5.85
CA LEU A 243 5.67 19.82 -6.44
C LEU A 243 5.51 18.54 -5.60
N ARG A 244 6.52 18.19 -4.79
CA ARG A 244 6.49 17.00 -3.93
C ARG A 244 5.83 17.25 -2.58
N ILE A 245 5.72 18.50 -2.14
CA ILE A 245 5.00 18.89 -0.91
C ILE A 245 3.54 18.43 -0.96
N GLN A 246 2.93 18.44 -2.16
CA GLN A 246 1.54 18.02 -2.35
C GLN A 246 1.27 16.57 -1.91
N GLN A 247 2.29 15.71 -1.92
CA GLN A 247 2.17 14.32 -1.49
C GLN A 247 2.01 14.17 0.04
N TRP A 248 2.31 15.24 0.78
CA TRP A 248 2.23 15.30 2.23
C TRP A 248 1.05 16.13 2.74
N LYS A 249 0.39 16.92 1.90
CA LYS A 249 -0.81 17.67 2.28
C LYS A 249 -1.98 16.71 2.53
N VAL A 250 -2.78 16.97 3.56
CA VAL A 250 -3.99 16.20 3.85
C VAL A 250 -5.11 16.77 3.04
N LEU A 251 -5.52 16.08 1.97
CA LEU A 251 -6.69 16.46 1.16
C LEU A 251 -6.78 17.98 1.00
N GLY A 252 -5.74 18.59 0.41
CA GLY A 252 -5.67 19.99 -0.06
C GLY A 252 -5.74 21.05 1.02
N GLU A 253 -5.76 20.63 2.27
CA GLU A 253 -5.54 21.52 3.39
C GLU A 253 -4.12 22.08 3.36
N GLU A 254 -3.91 23.19 4.06
CA GLU A 254 -2.58 23.79 4.19
C GLU A 254 -1.64 23.00 5.10
N PHE A 255 -2.19 22.13 5.95
CA PHE A 255 -1.41 21.28 6.85
C PHE A 255 -1.09 19.91 6.24
N LYS A 256 -0.11 19.24 6.84
CA LYS A 256 0.47 17.99 6.35
C LYS A 256 0.01 16.78 7.16
N ILE A 257 0.20 15.59 6.61
CA ILE A 257 -0.12 14.30 7.25
C ILE A 257 0.45 14.20 8.68
N PRO A 258 1.73 14.56 8.95
CA PRO A 258 2.29 14.49 10.30
C PRO A 258 1.54 15.35 11.33
N ASP A 259 0.87 16.43 10.90
CA ASP A 259 0.22 17.37 11.82
C ASP A 259 -1.08 16.81 12.42
N ILE A 260 -1.70 15.85 11.74
CA ILE A 260 -2.97 15.21 12.16
C ILE A 260 -2.83 13.72 12.49
N TYR A 261 -1.71 13.10 12.12
CA TYR A 261 -1.48 11.67 12.28
C TYR A 261 -1.53 11.19 13.74
N VAL A 262 -2.07 9.98 13.94
CA VAL A 262 -2.07 9.27 15.22
C VAL A 262 -1.59 7.83 15.01
N PRO A 263 -0.78 7.26 15.92
CA PRO A 263 -0.30 5.88 15.82
C PRO A 263 -1.46 4.88 15.92
N LEU A 264 -1.63 4.04 14.90
CA LEU A 264 -2.73 3.08 14.81
C LEU A 264 -2.50 1.83 15.68
N ASN A 265 -3.59 1.16 16.04
CA ASN A 265 -3.57 -0.15 16.70
C ASN A 265 -3.82 -1.27 15.69
N ALA A 266 -3.37 -2.48 16.03
CA ALA A 266 -3.50 -3.66 15.19
C ALA A 266 -3.63 -4.95 16.00
N GLN A 267 -4.22 -5.98 15.39
CA GLN A 267 -4.29 -7.35 15.91
C GLN A 267 -3.33 -8.26 15.17
N LEU A 268 -2.70 -9.19 15.90
CA LEU A 268 -1.82 -10.21 15.32
C LEU A 268 -2.66 -11.33 14.69
N LEU A 269 -2.25 -11.74 13.49
CA LEU A 269 -2.91 -12.84 12.76
C LEU A 269 -2.04 -14.09 12.74
N ASP A 270 -2.68 -15.26 12.72
CA ASP A 270 -2.04 -16.55 12.52
C ASP A 270 -1.70 -16.80 11.03
N SER A 271 -1.15 -17.98 10.72
CA SER A 271 -0.81 -18.38 9.36
C SER A 271 -2.02 -18.44 8.43
N ASN A 272 -3.21 -18.69 8.98
CA ASN A 272 -4.46 -18.81 8.26
C ASN A 272 -5.17 -17.45 8.13
N GLY A 273 -4.58 -16.38 8.68
CA GLY A 273 -5.15 -15.03 8.64
C GLY A 273 -6.24 -14.77 9.67
N LYS A 274 -6.47 -15.69 10.61
CA LYS A 274 -7.38 -15.49 11.73
C LYS A 274 -6.67 -14.74 12.84
N VAL A 275 -7.40 -13.92 13.58
CA VAL A 275 -6.88 -13.21 14.76
C VAL A 275 -6.43 -14.24 15.79
N LYS A 276 -5.18 -14.15 16.23
CA LYS A 276 -4.62 -15.07 17.23
C LYS A 276 -5.47 -14.99 18.52
N GLU A 277 -6.00 -16.13 18.98
CA GLU A 277 -6.82 -16.17 20.18
C GLU A 277 -6.07 -15.59 21.40
N LYS A 278 -6.74 -14.68 22.13
CA LYS A 278 -6.20 -13.97 23.32
C LYS A 278 -5.01 -13.04 23.04
N ALA A 279 -4.74 -12.66 21.79
CA ALA A 279 -3.75 -11.64 21.50
C ALA A 279 -4.30 -10.25 21.87
N ASP A 280 -3.56 -9.53 22.72
CA ASP A 280 -3.85 -8.13 23.02
C ASP A 280 -3.63 -7.25 21.77
N SER A 281 -4.39 -6.17 21.67
CA SER A 281 -4.16 -5.12 20.68
C SER A 281 -2.74 -4.56 20.83
N VAL A 282 -2.03 -4.43 19.71
CA VAL A 282 -0.67 -3.89 19.67
C VAL A 282 -0.65 -2.56 18.95
N ASN A 283 0.19 -1.64 19.41
CA ASN A 283 0.48 -0.43 18.65
C ASN A 283 1.28 -0.80 17.38
N LEU A 284 0.75 -0.45 16.21
CA LEU A 284 1.28 -0.88 14.92
C LEU A 284 2.72 -0.44 14.68
N GLU A 285 3.05 0.80 15.02
CA GLU A 285 4.43 1.30 14.92
C GLU A 285 5.38 0.56 15.85
N SER A 286 4.94 0.30 17.09
CA SER A 286 5.76 -0.40 18.08
C SER A 286 6.04 -1.83 17.62
N TRP A 287 5.02 -2.51 17.05
CA TRP A 287 5.19 -3.81 16.43
C TRP A 287 6.20 -3.76 15.27
N ALA A 288 6.07 -2.82 14.33
CA ALA A 288 7.01 -2.71 13.21
C ALA A 288 8.45 -2.42 13.68
N LYS A 289 8.61 -1.57 14.71
CA LYS A 289 9.91 -1.27 15.35
C LYS A 289 10.51 -2.52 15.99
N GLU A 290 9.71 -3.35 16.65
CA GLU A 290 10.14 -4.61 17.25
C GLU A 290 10.59 -5.61 16.17
N GLN A 291 9.83 -5.75 15.08
CA GLN A 291 10.18 -6.64 13.96
C GLN A 291 11.53 -6.27 13.33
N LEU A 292 11.86 -4.97 13.22
CA LEU A 292 13.15 -4.50 12.72
C LEU A 292 14.29 -4.68 13.72
N SER A 293 14.00 -4.60 15.02
CA SER A 293 15.02 -4.63 16.07
C SER A 293 15.41 -6.05 16.50
N ASN A 294 14.55 -7.04 16.24
CA ASN A 294 14.75 -8.43 16.66
C ASN A 294 15.51 -9.25 15.58
N PRO A 295 16.74 -9.72 15.84
CA PRO A 295 17.51 -10.51 14.88
C PRO A 295 16.83 -11.84 14.48
N GLY A 296 16.03 -12.43 15.38
CA GLY A 296 15.28 -13.66 15.10
C GLY A 296 14.16 -13.48 14.08
N LYS A 297 13.84 -12.23 13.73
CA LYS A 297 12.77 -11.85 12.80
C LYS A 297 13.29 -11.47 11.41
N ASN A 298 14.60 -11.58 11.17
CA ASN A 298 15.23 -11.17 9.90
C ASN A 298 14.80 -11.99 8.67
N GLY A 299 14.33 -13.22 8.86
CA GLY A 299 13.78 -14.05 7.76
C GLY A 299 12.30 -13.78 7.46
N GLN A 300 11.63 -12.92 8.24
CA GLN A 300 10.20 -12.67 8.11
C GLN A 300 9.91 -11.42 7.28
N VAL A 301 8.86 -11.54 6.46
CA VAL A 301 8.25 -10.42 5.74
C VAL A 301 7.13 -9.85 6.62
N MET A 302 7.15 -8.55 6.87
CA MET A 302 6.07 -7.88 7.60
C MET A 302 4.90 -7.64 6.65
N PHE A 303 3.69 -8.06 7.02
CA PHE A 303 2.49 -7.81 6.22
C PHE A 303 1.41 -7.11 7.05
N ILE A 304 0.99 -5.93 6.61
CA ILE A 304 -0.04 -5.11 7.24
C ILE A 304 -1.29 -5.12 6.38
N GLN A 305 -2.36 -5.74 6.88
CA GLN A 305 -3.65 -5.78 6.19
C GLN A 305 -4.68 -4.84 6.82
N ALA A 306 -5.52 -4.23 5.99
CA ALA A 306 -6.65 -3.43 6.46
C ALA A 306 -7.65 -3.15 5.32
N GLY A 307 -8.88 -2.78 5.69
CA GLY A 307 -9.86 -2.22 4.76
C GLY A 307 -9.42 -0.88 4.12
N PRO A 308 -10.19 -0.36 3.15
CA PRO A 308 -9.97 0.97 2.59
C PRO A 308 -10.09 2.06 3.66
N GLY A 309 -9.38 3.18 3.50
CA GLY A 309 -9.46 4.32 4.43
C GLY A 309 -8.82 4.12 5.82
N ARG A 310 -8.30 2.93 6.13
CA ARG A 310 -7.70 2.59 7.44
C ARG A 310 -6.28 3.11 7.69
N GLY A 311 -5.68 3.80 6.73
CA GLY A 311 -4.38 4.46 6.92
C GLY A 311 -3.14 3.64 6.59
N LYS A 312 -3.23 2.53 5.83
CA LYS A 312 -2.08 1.71 5.39
C LYS A 312 -0.97 2.53 4.73
N SER A 313 -1.31 3.30 3.70
CA SER A 313 -0.37 4.14 2.96
C SER A 313 0.20 5.29 3.79
N VAL A 314 -0.64 5.87 4.66
CA VAL A 314 -0.23 6.92 5.60
C VAL A 314 0.79 6.35 6.59
N PHE A 315 0.54 5.16 7.13
CA PHE A 315 1.48 4.45 7.99
C PHE A 315 2.82 4.21 7.27
N CYS A 316 2.84 3.69 6.05
CA CYS A 316 4.08 3.49 5.29
C CYS A 316 4.90 4.78 5.16
N ARG A 317 4.25 5.90 4.83
CA ARG A 317 4.92 7.21 4.72
C ARG A 317 5.49 7.69 6.05
N MET A 318 4.68 7.66 7.10
CA MET A 318 5.10 8.08 8.45
C MET A 318 6.22 7.19 9.00
N PHE A 319 6.13 5.89 8.76
CA PHE A 319 7.15 4.94 9.20
C PHE A 319 8.44 5.10 8.40
N ALA A 320 8.37 5.32 7.09
CA ALA A 320 9.54 5.62 6.27
C ALA A 320 10.24 6.90 6.75
N ASP A 321 9.51 7.97 7.02
CA ASP A 321 10.08 9.20 7.57
C ASP A 321 10.68 9.00 8.96
N TRP A 322 10.04 8.20 9.82
CA TRP A 322 10.60 7.85 11.12
C TRP A 322 11.92 7.06 10.98
N VAL A 323 12.00 6.09 10.07
CA VAL A 323 13.23 5.32 9.79
C VAL A 323 14.32 6.26 9.26
N ARG A 324 13.98 7.18 8.34
CA ARG A 324 14.91 8.22 7.84
C ARG A 324 15.50 9.06 8.98
N GLN A 325 14.67 9.48 9.93
CA GLN A 325 15.12 10.36 11.01
C GLN A 325 15.92 9.63 12.11
N HIS A 326 15.62 8.36 12.38
CA HIS A 326 16.10 7.69 13.60
C HIS A 326 16.99 6.48 13.37
N LEU A 327 16.85 5.82 12.23
CA LEU A 327 17.53 4.55 11.93
C LEU A 327 18.46 4.64 10.73
N HIS A 328 18.27 5.57 9.80
CA HIS A 328 19.24 5.80 8.73
C HIS A 328 20.62 6.15 9.33
N PRO A 329 21.73 5.55 8.85
CA PRO A 329 21.87 4.63 7.72
C PRO A 329 21.82 3.13 8.05
N ILE A 330 21.52 2.75 9.30
CA ILE A 330 21.33 1.35 9.69
C ILE A 330 20.20 0.71 8.87
N TRP A 331 19.14 1.48 8.63
CA TRP A 331 18.07 1.16 7.70
C TRP A 331 17.78 2.38 6.83
N THR A 332 17.88 2.22 5.52
CA THR A 332 17.48 3.22 4.53
C THR A 332 16.09 2.85 4.01
N PRO A 333 15.05 3.65 4.29
CA PRO A 333 13.70 3.36 3.83
C PRO A 333 13.59 3.57 2.32
N ILE A 334 12.98 2.62 1.61
CA ILE A 334 12.63 2.72 0.20
C ILE A 334 11.13 2.49 0.08
N LEU A 335 10.37 3.55 -0.19
CA LEU A 335 8.93 3.49 -0.38
C LEU A 335 8.62 3.21 -1.86
N ILE A 336 7.93 2.09 -2.11
CA ILE A 336 7.49 1.66 -3.43
C ILE A 336 5.98 1.47 -3.38
N ARG A 337 5.24 2.17 -4.23
CA ARG A 337 3.82 1.90 -4.42
C ARG A 337 3.69 0.80 -5.47
N LEU A 338 3.10 -0.32 -5.09
CA LEU A 338 3.07 -1.52 -5.94
C LEU A 338 2.27 -1.31 -7.23
N ARG A 339 1.29 -0.40 -7.22
CA ARG A 339 0.58 0.07 -8.43
C ARG A 339 1.46 0.73 -9.49
N ASP A 340 2.61 1.29 -9.11
CA ASP A 340 3.51 1.96 -10.07
C ASP A 340 4.38 0.95 -10.84
N ILE A 341 4.35 -0.34 -10.48
CA ILE A 341 5.12 -1.40 -11.15
C ILE A 341 4.36 -1.85 -12.40
N HIS A 342 4.94 -1.67 -13.58
CA HIS A 342 4.27 -1.96 -14.85
C HIS A 342 4.61 -3.31 -15.47
N ALA A 343 5.71 -3.94 -15.06
CA ALA A 343 6.13 -5.25 -15.53
C ALA A 343 6.85 -6.03 -14.42
N PHE A 344 6.55 -7.33 -14.33
CA PHE A 344 7.31 -8.25 -13.48
C PHE A 344 8.45 -8.86 -14.26
N GLU A 345 9.65 -8.55 -13.80
CA GLU A 345 10.86 -9.19 -14.26
C GLU A 345 10.97 -10.61 -13.68
N GLU A 346 11.83 -11.43 -14.29
CA GLU A 346 12.02 -12.82 -13.88
C GLU A 346 12.45 -12.95 -12.40
N ASN A 347 13.23 -11.99 -11.91
CA ASN A 347 13.66 -11.91 -10.51
C ASN A 347 13.17 -10.63 -9.81
N ILE A 348 13.03 -10.70 -8.49
CA ILE A 348 12.58 -9.56 -7.67
C ILE A 348 13.57 -8.40 -7.69
N GLU A 349 14.87 -8.66 -7.87
CA GLU A 349 15.90 -7.62 -7.90
C GLU A 349 15.70 -6.65 -9.07
N ASN A 350 15.40 -7.18 -10.25
CA ASN A 350 15.10 -6.38 -11.44
C ASN A 350 13.75 -5.67 -11.29
N THR A 351 12.75 -6.33 -10.68
CA THR A 351 11.47 -5.67 -10.34
C THR A 351 11.70 -4.47 -9.42
N LEU A 352 12.51 -4.62 -8.36
CA LEU A 352 12.83 -3.52 -7.44
C LEU A 352 13.61 -2.41 -8.13
N ARG A 353 14.57 -2.75 -9.01
CA ARG A 353 15.30 -1.76 -9.81
C ARG A 353 14.35 -0.95 -10.70
N ALA A 354 13.44 -1.62 -11.39
CA ALA A 354 12.43 -0.99 -12.25
C ALA A 354 11.42 -0.14 -11.46
N ALA A 355 11.15 -0.51 -10.21
CA ALA A 355 10.23 0.19 -9.32
C ALA A 355 10.86 1.44 -8.67
N VAL A 356 12.12 1.36 -8.22
CA VAL A 356 12.79 2.47 -7.52
C VAL A 356 13.11 3.61 -8.48
N GLN A 357 13.59 3.31 -9.69
CA GLN A 357 13.93 4.29 -10.73
C GLN A 357 14.89 5.43 -10.34
N GLU A 358 15.62 5.32 -9.23
CA GLU A 358 16.62 6.28 -8.80
C GLU A 358 18.03 5.89 -9.27
N ASP A 359 18.93 6.86 -9.39
CA ASP A 359 20.27 6.67 -9.98
C ASP A 359 21.11 5.63 -9.23
N PHE A 360 21.00 5.58 -7.89
CA PHE A 360 21.73 4.60 -7.07
C PHE A 360 21.28 3.14 -7.28
N ALA A 361 20.11 2.91 -7.89
CA ALA A 361 19.63 1.57 -8.25
C ALA A 361 19.81 1.26 -9.75
N LYS A 362 19.68 2.28 -10.61
CA LYS A 362 19.81 2.16 -12.07
C LYS A 362 21.26 1.94 -12.53
N SER A 363 22.21 2.65 -11.91
CA SER A 363 23.60 2.69 -12.36
C SER A 363 24.48 1.58 -11.75
N ASP A 364 24.03 0.93 -10.68
CA ASP A 364 24.79 -0.06 -9.92
C ASP A 364 24.04 -1.42 -9.88
N TYR A 365 24.59 -2.43 -10.56
CA TYR A 365 24.01 -3.78 -10.56
C TYR A 365 24.17 -4.50 -9.20
N GLY A 366 25.12 -4.07 -8.37
CA GLY A 366 25.40 -4.59 -7.03
C GLY A 366 24.75 -3.77 -5.90
N TRP A 367 23.82 -2.86 -6.21
CA TRP A 367 23.25 -1.97 -5.19
C TRP A 367 22.58 -2.68 -4.01
N LEU A 368 22.05 -3.90 -4.23
CA LEU A 368 21.46 -4.77 -3.20
C LEU A 368 22.48 -5.67 -2.47
N THR A 369 23.69 -5.82 -3.00
CA THR A 369 24.73 -6.68 -2.41
C THR A 369 25.86 -5.87 -1.78
N ASP A 370 25.84 -4.54 -1.91
CA ASP A 370 26.81 -3.66 -1.27
C ASP A 370 26.62 -3.63 0.26
N SER A 371 27.67 -4.04 0.97
CA SER A 371 27.77 -4.04 2.43
C SER A 371 27.57 -2.67 3.09
N ASN A 372 27.74 -1.57 2.34
CA ASN A 372 27.59 -0.20 2.84
C ASN A 372 26.16 0.34 2.73
N THR A 373 25.23 -0.45 2.16
CA THR A 373 23.82 -0.08 2.07
C THR A 373 22.90 -1.16 2.60
N ARG A 374 21.88 -0.75 3.34
CA ARG A 374 20.84 -1.64 3.84
C ARG A 374 19.47 -1.00 3.71
N PHE A 375 18.65 -1.55 2.82
CA PHE A 375 17.31 -1.05 2.56
C PHE A 375 16.21 -1.75 3.36
N LEU A 376 15.23 -0.96 3.78
CA LEU A 376 13.90 -1.40 4.19
C LEU A 376 12.93 -1.05 3.06
N PHE A 377 12.43 -2.04 2.34
CA PHE A 377 11.45 -1.86 1.28
C PHE A 377 10.04 -1.82 1.87
N LEU A 378 9.39 -0.67 1.75
CA LEU A 378 7.98 -0.47 2.08
C LEU A 378 7.17 -0.58 0.79
N LEU A 379 6.56 -1.74 0.59
CA LEU A 379 5.74 -2.08 -0.57
C LEU A 379 4.28 -1.77 -0.26
N ASP A 380 3.79 -0.62 -0.71
CA ASP A 380 2.46 -0.12 -0.42
C ASP A 380 1.43 -0.53 -1.49
N GLY A 381 0.35 -1.19 -1.09
CA GLY A 381 -0.80 -1.49 -1.96
C GLY A 381 -0.70 -2.82 -2.73
N PHE A 382 -0.54 -3.95 -2.04
CA PHE A 382 -0.48 -5.28 -2.64
C PHE A 382 -1.74 -5.66 -3.41
N ASP A 383 -2.91 -5.17 -3.00
CA ASP A 383 -4.18 -5.30 -3.72
C ASP A 383 -4.26 -4.49 -5.02
N GLU A 384 -3.24 -3.66 -5.29
CA GLU A 384 -3.17 -2.72 -6.41
C GLU A 384 -2.04 -3.09 -7.39
N LEU A 385 -1.54 -4.32 -7.32
CA LEU A 385 -0.46 -4.80 -8.16
C LEU A 385 -0.93 -5.01 -9.62
N ARG A 386 -0.27 -4.37 -10.60
CA ARG A 386 -0.66 -4.44 -12.02
C ARG A 386 -0.18 -5.71 -12.71
N MET A 387 -1.09 -6.45 -13.35
CA MET A 387 -0.78 -7.71 -14.05
C MET A 387 -0.83 -7.55 -15.58
N GLN A 388 0.01 -6.69 -16.17
CA GLN A 388 0.14 -6.64 -17.63
C GLN A 388 1.19 -7.66 -18.12
N GLY A 389 0.80 -8.50 -19.08
CA GLY A 389 1.75 -9.28 -19.90
C GLY A 389 2.23 -10.63 -19.34
N ARG A 390 1.38 -11.66 -19.45
CA ARG A 390 1.66 -13.11 -19.57
C ARG A 390 2.07 -13.97 -18.35
N THR A 391 1.43 -15.16 -18.33
CA THR A 391 1.91 -16.54 -18.07
C THR A 391 3.05 -16.75 -17.06
N SER A 392 2.75 -16.65 -15.77
CA SER A 392 2.92 -17.72 -14.77
C SER A 392 2.96 -17.11 -13.37
N GLY A 393 1.88 -17.26 -12.61
CA GLY A 393 1.92 -17.23 -11.14
C GLY A 393 1.20 -16.08 -10.42
N GLY A 394 0.67 -15.06 -11.10
CA GLY A 394 -0.24 -14.08 -10.48
C GLY A 394 0.37 -13.28 -9.30
N ILE A 395 -0.50 -12.66 -8.48
CA ILE A 395 -0.15 -11.87 -7.28
C ILE A 395 0.57 -12.77 -6.25
N GLU A 396 0.26 -14.06 -6.29
CA GLU A 396 0.90 -15.13 -5.51
C GLU A 396 2.40 -15.25 -5.80
N ASP A 397 2.83 -15.24 -7.07
CA ASP A 397 4.24 -15.35 -7.44
C ASP A 397 5.08 -14.16 -6.95
N PHE A 398 4.52 -12.95 -7.00
CA PHE A 398 5.20 -11.78 -6.46
C PHE A 398 5.45 -11.93 -4.95
N LEU A 399 4.42 -12.32 -4.18
CA LEU A 399 4.56 -12.49 -2.74
C LEU A 399 5.52 -13.64 -2.39
N LYS A 400 5.50 -14.74 -3.18
CA LYS A 400 6.47 -15.84 -3.06
C LYS A 400 7.90 -15.36 -3.33
N LYS A 401 8.13 -14.60 -4.39
CA LYS A 401 9.45 -14.01 -4.71
C LYS A 401 9.96 -13.12 -3.58
N VAL A 402 9.10 -12.28 -3.00
CA VAL A 402 9.44 -11.47 -1.81
C VAL A 402 9.79 -12.35 -0.61
N GLY A 403 8.99 -13.38 -0.33
CA GLY A 403 9.23 -14.34 0.75
C GLY A 403 10.55 -15.10 0.59
N TYR A 404 10.86 -15.56 -0.63
CA TYR A 404 12.12 -16.23 -0.94
C TYR A 404 13.32 -15.29 -0.80
N PHE A 405 13.22 -14.07 -1.31
CA PHE A 405 14.29 -13.09 -1.18
C PHE A 405 14.56 -12.74 0.29
N GLN A 406 13.52 -12.53 1.09
CA GLN A 406 13.68 -12.29 2.53
C GLN A 406 14.33 -13.47 3.26
N SER A 407 14.06 -14.71 2.83
CA SER A 407 14.73 -15.90 3.37
C SER A 407 16.22 -15.92 2.99
N SER A 408 16.56 -15.53 1.75
CA SER A 408 17.94 -15.37 1.30
C SER A 408 18.68 -14.27 2.08
N CYS A 409 18.00 -13.18 2.43
CA CYS A 409 18.56 -12.11 3.27
C CYS A 409 19.00 -12.58 4.66
N GLN A 410 18.32 -13.58 5.22
CA GLN A 410 18.70 -14.17 6.51
C GLN A 410 20.00 -14.99 6.40
N GLN A 411 20.22 -15.65 5.27
CA GLN A 411 21.34 -16.56 5.05
C GLN A 411 22.57 -15.86 4.48
N ASN A 412 22.38 -14.81 3.70
CA ASN A 412 23.43 -14.02 3.08
C ASN A 412 23.52 -12.65 3.74
N PRO A 413 24.56 -12.37 4.52
CA PRO A 413 24.67 -11.09 5.20
C PRO A 413 24.96 -9.88 4.32
N GLN A 414 25.36 -10.11 3.06
CA GLN A 414 25.46 -9.05 2.05
C GLN A 414 24.07 -8.62 1.54
N LEU A 415 23.05 -9.46 1.70
CA LEU A 415 21.66 -9.17 1.36
C LEU A 415 20.87 -8.78 2.61
N GLY A 416 21.34 -7.82 3.42
CA GLY A 416 20.76 -7.51 4.73
C GLY A 416 19.39 -6.79 4.73
N HIS A 417 18.59 -6.90 3.66
CA HIS A 417 17.38 -6.10 3.44
C HIS A 417 16.12 -6.66 4.15
N ARG A 418 15.11 -5.80 4.33
CA ARG A 418 13.82 -6.17 4.93
C ARG A 418 12.65 -5.67 4.08
N PHE A 419 11.54 -6.41 4.11
CA PHE A 419 10.29 -6.07 3.44
C PHE A 419 9.16 -5.83 4.43
N LEU A 420 8.43 -4.74 4.19
CA LEU A 420 7.13 -4.45 4.77
C LEU A 420 6.15 -4.26 3.63
N VAL A 421 5.08 -5.06 3.62
CA VAL A 421 4.06 -5.07 2.58
C VAL A 421 2.73 -4.64 3.19
N THR A 422 1.97 -3.79 2.51
CA THR A 422 0.59 -3.45 2.89
C THR A 422 -0.41 -3.99 1.87
N GLY A 423 -1.62 -4.34 2.29
CA GLY A 423 -2.67 -4.78 1.36
C GLY A 423 -4.05 -4.87 1.98
N ARG A 424 -5.06 -5.24 1.19
CA ARG A 424 -6.38 -5.66 1.68
C ARG A 424 -6.35 -7.12 2.11
N GLU A 425 -7.23 -7.48 3.05
CA GLU A 425 -7.42 -8.86 3.50
C GLU A 425 -7.84 -9.80 2.36
N LEU A 426 -8.78 -9.35 1.52
CA LEU A 426 -9.27 -10.09 0.35
C LEU A 426 -8.17 -10.42 -0.67
N ALA A 427 -7.09 -9.61 -0.74
CA ALA A 427 -6.00 -9.85 -1.69
C ALA A 427 -5.13 -11.06 -1.33
N LEU A 428 -5.27 -11.60 -0.11
CA LEU A 428 -4.61 -12.84 0.32
C LEU A 428 -5.54 -14.06 0.23
N GLN A 429 -6.83 -13.88 -0.10
CA GLN A 429 -7.76 -15.00 -0.24
C GLN A 429 -7.46 -15.76 -1.53
N GLY A 430 -7.49 -17.09 -1.46
CA GLY A 430 -7.31 -17.97 -2.62
C GLY A 430 -5.87 -18.10 -3.14
N ILE A 431 -4.87 -17.46 -2.51
CA ILE A 431 -3.45 -17.57 -2.89
C ILE A 431 -2.61 -18.31 -1.84
N VAL A 432 -1.57 -19.02 -2.30
CA VAL A 432 -0.62 -19.69 -1.40
C VAL A 432 0.33 -18.68 -0.76
N VAL A 433 0.05 -18.32 0.49
CA VAL A 433 0.84 -17.36 1.28
C VAL A 433 2.18 -17.99 1.72
N PRO A 434 3.31 -17.26 1.60
CA PRO A 434 4.60 -17.75 2.11
C PRO A 434 4.57 -17.97 3.64
N GLY A 435 5.14 -19.08 4.11
CA GLY A 435 5.16 -19.44 5.53
C GLY A 435 5.98 -18.50 6.43
N ASN A 436 6.78 -17.58 5.85
CA ASN A 436 7.56 -16.58 6.58
C ASN A 436 6.89 -15.19 6.62
N LEU A 437 5.59 -15.10 6.36
CA LEU A 437 4.83 -13.87 6.45
C LEU A 437 4.31 -13.65 7.87
N GLU A 438 4.74 -12.58 8.53
CA GLU A 438 4.21 -12.17 9.84
C GLU A 438 3.14 -11.09 9.62
N ARG A 439 1.90 -11.39 10.01
CA ARG A 439 0.71 -10.64 9.60
C ARG A 439 0.08 -9.88 10.78
N VAL A 440 -0.34 -8.64 10.51
CA VAL A 440 -1.15 -7.82 11.42
C VAL A 440 -2.31 -7.17 10.68
N GLN A 441 -3.45 -7.02 11.36
CA GLN A 441 -4.63 -6.31 10.87
C GLN A 441 -4.83 -5.00 11.60
N ILE A 442 -4.90 -3.88 10.86
CA ILE A 442 -5.19 -2.57 11.47
C ILE A 442 -6.62 -2.56 12.01
N GLU A 443 -6.76 -2.15 13.26
CA GLU A 443 -8.05 -2.05 13.95
C GLU A 443 -8.82 -0.77 13.60
N LEU A 444 -10.09 -0.73 13.98
CA LEU A 444 -10.84 0.53 14.05
C LEU A 444 -10.22 1.42 15.15
N MET A 445 -10.22 2.74 14.94
CA MET A 445 -9.76 3.66 15.98
C MET A 445 -10.66 3.54 17.21
N ASP A 446 -10.05 3.23 18.35
CA ASP A 446 -10.74 3.28 19.63
C ASP A 446 -10.99 4.74 20.07
N GLU A 447 -11.73 4.91 21.16
CA GLU A 447 -12.06 6.23 21.69
C GLU A 447 -10.80 7.03 22.06
N LYS A 448 -9.74 6.37 22.53
CA LYS A 448 -8.49 7.02 22.93
C LYS A 448 -7.77 7.61 21.72
N LEU A 449 -7.66 6.85 20.63
CA LEU A 449 -7.06 7.32 19.37
C LEU A 449 -7.90 8.42 18.73
N GLN A 450 -9.23 8.31 18.74
CA GLN A 450 -10.11 9.38 18.25
C GLN A 450 -9.93 10.67 19.06
N GLN A 451 -9.80 10.59 20.38
CA GLN A 451 -9.54 11.77 21.22
C GLN A 451 -8.18 12.41 20.92
N GLN A 452 -7.13 11.61 20.69
CA GLN A 452 -5.82 12.12 20.27
C GLN A 452 -5.92 12.83 18.92
N TRP A 453 -6.63 12.22 17.97
CA TRP A 453 -6.86 12.79 16.65
C TRP A 453 -7.63 14.11 16.72
N LEU A 454 -8.71 14.16 17.52
CA LEU A 454 -9.50 15.38 17.76
C LEU A 454 -8.67 16.48 18.43
N SER A 455 -7.73 16.11 19.31
CA SER A 455 -6.80 17.07 19.90
C SER A 455 -5.87 17.68 18.86
N ASN A 456 -5.33 16.87 17.94
CA ASN A 456 -4.52 17.37 16.82
C ASN A 456 -5.35 18.25 15.88
N TRP A 457 -6.56 17.81 15.53
CA TRP A 457 -7.51 18.59 14.74
C TRP A 457 -7.83 19.96 15.37
N GLY A 458 -8.07 20.00 16.68
CA GLY A 458 -8.34 21.25 17.40
C GLY A 458 -7.19 22.26 17.35
N LYS A 459 -5.94 21.80 17.26
CA LYS A 459 -4.76 22.68 17.05
C LYS A 459 -4.74 23.27 15.64
N LEU A 460 -5.29 22.56 14.66
CA LEU A 460 -5.30 22.96 13.25
C LEU A 460 -6.44 23.92 12.90
N VAL A 461 -7.64 23.69 13.44
CA VAL A 461 -8.86 24.43 13.01
C VAL A 461 -9.55 25.25 14.11
N SER A 462 -9.11 25.13 15.37
CA SER A 462 -9.66 25.67 16.64
C SER A 462 -10.31 24.63 17.56
N SER A 463 -10.15 24.85 18.87
CA SER A 463 -10.70 23.98 19.92
C SER A 463 -12.23 23.93 19.91
N ASP A 464 -12.90 25.03 19.56
CA ASP A 464 -14.36 25.11 19.54
C ASP A 464 -14.95 24.22 18.43
N LYS A 465 -14.33 24.25 17.24
CA LYS A 465 -14.73 23.41 16.10
C LYS A 465 -14.51 21.92 16.39
N ALA A 466 -13.40 21.56 17.02
CA ALA A 466 -13.13 20.19 17.42
C ALA A 466 -14.09 19.70 18.52
N THR A 467 -14.44 20.57 19.47
CA THR A 467 -15.41 20.27 20.54
C THR A 467 -16.80 20.08 19.96
N GLY A 468 -17.25 20.98 19.07
CA GLY A 468 -18.54 20.82 18.39
C GLY A 468 -18.64 19.53 17.57
N PHE A 469 -17.56 19.14 16.86
CA PHE A 469 -17.56 17.87 16.12
C PHE A 469 -17.60 16.65 17.05
N LYS A 470 -16.91 16.71 18.19
CA LYS A 470 -17.00 15.67 19.23
C LYS A 470 -18.42 15.54 19.76
N GLU A 471 -19.08 16.67 20.04
CA GLU A 471 -20.48 16.70 20.49
C GLU A 471 -21.42 16.11 19.43
N PHE A 472 -21.20 16.41 18.14
CA PHE A 472 -21.94 15.81 17.03
C PHE A 472 -21.82 14.27 17.01
N LEU A 473 -20.62 13.71 17.17
CA LEU A 473 -20.44 12.25 17.23
C LEU A 473 -21.08 11.63 18.49
N GLN A 474 -21.18 12.39 19.57
CA GLN A 474 -21.76 11.93 20.84
C GLN A 474 -23.28 12.14 20.92
N ALA A 475 -23.86 12.92 20.01
CA ALA A 475 -25.28 13.21 19.98
C ALA A 475 -26.14 11.93 19.91
N GLN A 476 -27.31 11.96 20.56
CA GLN A 476 -28.22 10.81 20.61
C GLN A 476 -28.80 10.45 19.24
N ASN A 477 -29.01 11.44 18.38
CA ASN A 477 -29.54 11.27 17.02
C ASN A 477 -28.46 10.90 15.98
N CYS A 478 -27.17 10.89 16.34
CA CYS A 478 -26.11 10.39 15.47
C CYS A 478 -26.15 8.85 15.46
N PRO A 479 -26.40 8.19 14.31
CA PRO A 479 -26.52 6.73 14.29
C PRO A 479 -25.22 6.03 14.62
N GLN A 480 -25.34 4.84 15.23
CA GLN A 480 -24.19 4.03 15.63
C GLN A 480 -23.25 3.71 14.46
N ARG A 481 -23.79 3.59 13.23
CA ARG A 481 -22.97 3.35 12.04
C ARG A 481 -22.10 4.54 11.66
N VAL A 482 -22.58 5.78 11.80
CA VAL A 482 -21.75 6.97 11.57
C VAL A 482 -20.60 7.01 12.57
N LYS A 483 -20.88 6.66 13.83
CA LYS A 483 -19.84 6.53 14.87
C LYS A 483 -18.81 5.45 14.51
N GLN A 484 -19.24 4.30 13.99
CA GLN A 484 -18.34 3.24 13.49
C GLN A 484 -17.51 3.69 12.28
N LEU A 485 -18.11 4.41 11.32
CA LEU A 485 -17.40 4.94 10.15
C LEU A 485 -16.37 6.00 10.57
N ALA A 486 -16.68 6.83 11.57
CA ALA A 486 -15.76 7.79 12.16
C ALA A 486 -14.58 7.14 12.91
N GLN A 487 -14.56 5.81 13.08
CA GLN A 487 -13.38 5.10 13.57
C GLN A 487 -12.38 4.78 12.44
N GLU A 488 -12.72 5.08 11.18
CA GLU A 488 -11.77 5.03 10.06
C GLU A 488 -11.12 6.41 9.87
N PRO A 489 -9.77 6.52 9.87
CA PRO A 489 -9.08 7.81 9.84
C PRO A 489 -9.53 8.76 8.71
N LEU A 490 -9.75 8.24 7.51
CA LEU A 490 -10.19 9.05 6.38
C LEU A 490 -11.62 9.57 6.56
N LEU A 491 -12.55 8.71 6.96
CA LEU A 491 -13.95 9.11 7.14
C LEU A 491 -14.09 10.04 8.35
N LEU A 492 -13.29 9.83 9.40
CA LEU A 492 -13.18 10.76 10.53
C LEU A 492 -12.78 12.15 10.06
N TYR A 493 -11.75 12.25 9.22
CA TYR A 493 -11.32 13.51 8.62
C TYR A 493 -12.44 14.16 7.79
N LEU A 494 -13.06 13.42 6.87
CA LEU A 494 -14.11 13.96 5.99
C LEU A 494 -15.30 14.48 6.81
N LEU A 495 -15.74 13.73 7.82
CA LEU A 495 -16.79 14.15 8.74
C LEU A 495 -16.38 15.41 9.52
N ALA A 496 -15.15 15.46 10.04
CA ALA A 496 -14.67 16.61 10.80
C ALA A 496 -14.56 17.87 9.93
N ALA A 497 -14.07 17.75 8.69
CA ALA A 497 -13.94 18.85 7.74
C ALA A 497 -15.31 19.39 7.33
N MET A 498 -16.25 18.52 6.96
CA MET A 498 -17.62 18.94 6.63
C MET A 498 -18.33 19.58 7.83
N HIS A 499 -18.16 19.03 9.03
CA HIS A 499 -18.73 19.63 10.25
C HIS A 499 -18.10 21.00 10.56
N ARG A 500 -16.78 21.16 10.41
CA ARG A 500 -16.08 22.44 10.56
C ARG A 500 -16.72 23.51 9.69
N ASP A 501 -17.11 23.13 8.48
CA ASP A 501 -17.61 24.04 7.45
C ASP A 501 -19.14 24.19 7.44
N GLY A 502 -19.84 23.48 8.34
CA GLY A 502 -21.29 23.58 8.56
C GLY A 502 -22.15 22.72 7.63
N GLU A 503 -21.56 21.72 6.96
CA GLU A 503 -22.26 20.84 6.01
C GLU A 503 -22.84 19.57 6.66
N LEU A 504 -22.62 19.36 7.96
CA LEU A 504 -23.15 18.23 8.71
C LEU A 504 -23.96 18.69 9.93
N GLU A 505 -25.15 18.13 10.05
CA GLU A 505 -26.02 18.29 11.21
C GLU A 505 -26.51 16.92 11.70
N ALA A 506 -26.72 16.78 13.00
CA ALA A 506 -27.03 15.48 13.60
C ALA A 506 -28.39 14.90 13.13
N GLY A 507 -29.33 15.77 12.73
CA GLY A 507 -30.63 15.35 12.18
C GLY A 507 -30.57 14.70 10.80
N MET A 508 -29.47 14.87 10.05
CA MET A 508 -29.32 14.34 8.68
C MET A 508 -29.36 12.81 8.62
N PHE A 509 -29.09 12.14 9.73
CA PHE A 509 -28.91 10.69 9.78
C PHE A 509 -30.06 9.96 10.50
N GLU A 510 -31.12 10.66 10.92
CA GLU A 510 -32.21 10.09 11.75
C GLU A 510 -32.93 8.88 11.14
N GLN A 511 -32.90 8.72 9.81
CA GLN A 511 -33.56 7.62 9.09
C GLN A 511 -32.59 6.75 8.26
N ALA A 512 -31.27 6.96 8.37
CA ALA A 512 -30.31 6.27 7.51
C ALA A 512 -30.04 4.83 7.97
N SER A 513 -30.21 3.87 7.06
CA SER A 513 -29.70 2.50 7.22
C SER A 513 -28.16 2.49 7.26
N SER A 514 -27.56 1.33 7.60
CA SER A 514 -26.12 1.21 7.77
C SER A 514 -25.31 1.47 6.48
N THR A 515 -25.81 1.05 5.31
CA THR A 515 -25.20 1.32 4.00
C THR A 515 -25.49 2.76 3.53
N ASN A 516 -26.72 3.25 3.79
CA ASN A 516 -27.16 4.58 3.37
C ASN A 516 -26.39 5.70 4.10
N ALA A 517 -25.91 5.46 5.32
CA ALA A 517 -25.09 6.43 6.05
C ALA A 517 -23.74 6.72 5.35
N LYS A 518 -23.05 5.69 4.81
CA LYS A 518 -21.77 5.89 4.11
C LYS A 518 -21.97 6.62 2.78
N ILE A 519 -23.04 6.29 2.06
CA ILE A 519 -23.44 6.98 0.82
C ILE A 519 -23.77 8.44 1.09
N LEU A 520 -24.54 8.71 2.13
CA LEU A 520 -24.87 10.08 2.52
C LEU A 520 -23.60 10.89 2.84
N ILE A 521 -22.62 10.29 3.53
CA ILE A 521 -21.32 10.93 3.81
C ILE A 521 -20.58 11.26 2.51
N TYR A 522 -20.51 10.34 1.56
CA TYR A 522 -19.82 10.61 0.28
C TYR A 522 -20.57 11.59 -0.60
N GLN A 523 -21.90 11.55 -0.62
CA GLN A 523 -22.72 12.54 -1.30
C GLN A 523 -22.48 13.92 -0.70
N LYS A 524 -22.48 14.04 0.63
CA LYS A 524 -22.19 15.31 1.31
C LYS A 524 -20.75 15.77 1.11
N ALA A 525 -19.79 14.86 1.09
CA ALA A 525 -18.40 15.20 0.81
C ALA A 525 -18.26 15.72 -0.63
N LEU A 526 -18.94 15.09 -1.59
CA LEU A 526 -18.99 15.55 -2.98
C LEU A 526 -19.63 16.94 -3.06
N ASP A 527 -20.80 17.13 -2.46
CA ASP A 527 -21.51 18.41 -2.42
C ASP A 527 -20.66 19.51 -1.75
N TRP A 528 -19.99 19.19 -0.64
CA TRP A 528 -19.10 20.11 0.10
C TRP A 528 -17.91 20.55 -0.75
N VAL A 529 -17.23 19.62 -1.44
CA VAL A 529 -16.12 19.96 -2.34
C VAL A 529 -16.64 20.81 -3.51
N LEU A 530 -17.81 20.46 -4.06
CA LEU A 530 -18.47 21.20 -5.15
C LEU A 530 -18.92 22.61 -4.75
N THR A 531 -19.14 22.90 -3.46
CA THR A 531 -19.74 24.18 -3.02
C THR A 531 -18.82 25.07 -2.20
N LYS A 532 -17.95 24.54 -1.33
CA LYS A 532 -17.22 25.30 -0.30
C LYS A 532 -15.70 25.38 -0.47
N GLN A 533 -15.02 24.31 -0.88
CA GLN A 533 -13.57 24.31 -1.13
C GLN A 533 -13.14 25.21 -2.31
N ARG A 534 -14.11 25.79 -3.02
CA ARG A 534 -13.92 26.73 -4.13
C ARG A 534 -13.66 28.18 -3.71
N SER A 535 -13.77 28.51 -2.42
CA SER A 535 -13.70 29.90 -1.92
C SER A 535 -12.29 30.49 -1.78
N GLN A 536 -11.23 29.73 -2.06
CA GLN A 536 -9.84 30.23 -2.14
C GLN A 536 -9.38 30.29 -3.60
N GLU A 537 -9.52 31.47 -4.21
CA GLU A 537 -8.91 32.03 -5.46
C GLU A 537 -8.79 31.20 -6.76
N LEU A 538 -8.88 29.86 -6.76
CA LEU A 538 -8.63 29.03 -7.95
C LEU A 538 -9.89 28.56 -8.68
N ASN A 539 -11.09 28.75 -8.12
CA ASN A 539 -12.34 28.20 -8.69
C ASN A 539 -13.57 29.14 -8.64
N PHE A 540 -13.41 30.42 -8.33
CA PHE A 540 -14.54 31.35 -8.10
C PHE A 540 -15.26 31.81 -9.39
N GLU A 541 -14.69 31.59 -10.58
CA GLU A 541 -15.14 32.27 -11.81
C GLU A 541 -15.96 31.41 -12.79
N ILE A 542 -16.47 30.29 -12.28
CA ILE A 542 -17.37 29.34 -12.93
C ILE A 542 -18.35 28.97 -11.80
N THR A 543 -19.56 29.58 -11.68
CA THR A 543 -20.81 28.89 -11.24
C THR A 543 -21.89 29.82 -10.66
N GLU A 544 -22.97 30.05 -11.40
CA GLU A 544 -24.34 30.01 -10.82
C GLU A 544 -25.19 28.87 -11.42
N GLN A 545 -24.74 28.22 -12.51
CA GLN A 545 -25.42 27.10 -13.20
C GLN A 545 -24.59 25.79 -13.32
N GLU A 546 -23.37 25.73 -12.77
CA GLU A 546 -22.30 24.79 -13.21
C GLU A 546 -21.94 23.67 -12.18
N THR A 547 -22.75 23.43 -11.13
CA THR A 547 -22.51 22.36 -10.13
C THR A 547 -22.84 20.97 -10.67
N GLU A 548 -23.96 20.84 -11.38
CA GLU A 548 -24.35 19.57 -12.03
C GLU A 548 -23.38 19.19 -13.15
N ASP A 549 -22.89 20.17 -13.92
CA ASP A 549 -21.90 19.93 -14.98
C ASP A 549 -20.57 19.40 -14.43
N LEU A 550 -20.13 19.90 -13.26
CA LEU A 550 -18.92 19.41 -12.63
C LEU A 550 -19.13 18.04 -11.96
N LYS A 551 -20.29 17.82 -11.33
CA LYS A 551 -20.67 16.49 -10.85
C LYS A 551 -20.67 15.48 -12.01
N ARG A 552 -21.13 15.89 -13.19
CA ARG A 552 -21.07 15.08 -14.41
C ARG A 552 -19.63 14.77 -14.85
N ILE A 553 -18.75 15.77 -14.84
CA ILE A 553 -17.32 15.57 -15.11
C ILE A 553 -16.69 14.58 -14.11
N LEU A 554 -17.03 14.68 -12.83
CA LEU A 554 -16.47 13.81 -11.77
C LEU A 554 -16.98 12.38 -11.84
N THR A 555 -18.26 12.18 -12.12
CA THR A 555 -18.85 10.85 -12.29
C THR A 555 -18.30 10.17 -13.54
N GLU A 556 -18.10 10.89 -14.65
CA GLU A 556 -17.37 10.38 -15.82
C GLU A 556 -15.89 10.10 -15.52
N ALA A 557 -15.21 10.93 -14.72
CA ALA A 557 -13.86 10.65 -14.26
C ALA A 557 -13.79 9.39 -13.38
N GLY A 558 -14.75 9.21 -12.45
CA GLY A 558 -14.94 8.00 -11.64
C GLY A 558 -15.08 6.74 -12.49
N LEU A 559 -15.92 6.82 -13.53
CA LEU A 559 -16.08 5.77 -14.52
C LEU A 559 -14.77 5.48 -15.26
N CYS A 560 -14.09 6.50 -15.78
CA CYS A 560 -12.84 6.31 -16.52
C CYS A 560 -11.76 5.67 -15.67
N VAL A 561 -11.60 6.14 -14.42
CA VAL A 561 -10.61 5.59 -13.48
C VAL A 561 -10.89 4.11 -13.24
N THR A 562 -12.15 3.75 -13.04
CA THR A 562 -12.58 2.36 -12.86
C THR A 562 -12.31 1.53 -14.12
N GLN A 563 -12.66 2.06 -15.31
CA GLN A 563 -12.43 1.40 -16.60
C GLN A 563 -10.95 1.17 -16.91
N ALA A 564 -10.09 2.05 -16.43
CA ALA A 564 -8.64 1.95 -16.56
C ALA A 564 -7.98 1.06 -15.49
N GLY A 565 -8.77 0.39 -14.64
CA GLY A 565 -8.29 -0.54 -13.61
C GLY A 565 -8.42 -0.04 -12.17
N GLY A 566 -9.17 1.04 -11.93
CA GLY A 566 -9.47 1.56 -10.59
C GLY A 566 -8.37 2.43 -9.96
N GLU A 567 -7.42 2.91 -10.76
CA GLU A 567 -6.25 3.64 -10.27
C GLU A 567 -6.19 5.07 -10.81
N TRP A 568 -6.12 5.22 -12.13
CA TRP A 568 -6.13 6.52 -12.79
C TRP A 568 -6.71 6.43 -14.19
N ALA A 569 -7.16 7.55 -14.74
CA ALA A 569 -7.58 7.70 -16.13
C ALA A 569 -6.78 8.82 -16.79
N SER A 570 -6.44 8.69 -18.08
CA SER A 570 -5.85 9.80 -18.81
C SER A 570 -6.86 10.94 -18.95
N ILE A 571 -6.37 12.19 -18.94
CA ILE A 571 -7.23 13.37 -19.16
C ILE A 571 -7.94 13.24 -20.53
N ASN A 572 -7.20 12.80 -21.55
CA ASN A 572 -7.73 12.53 -22.89
C ASN A 572 -8.91 11.55 -22.89
N MET A 573 -8.89 10.50 -22.06
CA MET A 573 -10.00 9.55 -21.95
C MET A 573 -11.28 10.23 -21.47
N ILE A 574 -11.16 11.12 -20.47
CA ILE A 574 -12.30 11.84 -19.89
C ILE A 574 -12.83 12.85 -20.91
N GLU A 575 -11.95 13.64 -21.55
CA GLU A 575 -12.35 14.60 -22.59
C GLU A 575 -13.08 13.92 -23.75
N GLU A 576 -12.58 12.79 -24.25
CA GLU A 576 -13.23 12.04 -25.34
C GLU A 576 -14.63 11.53 -24.95
N ARG A 577 -14.84 11.14 -23.69
CA ARG A 577 -16.18 10.74 -23.21
C ARG A 577 -17.12 11.93 -23.06
N LEU A 578 -16.60 13.09 -22.68
CA LEU A 578 -17.36 14.33 -22.54
C LEU A 578 -17.68 15.02 -23.88
N LYS A 579 -17.07 14.62 -25.01
CA LYS A 579 -17.31 15.24 -26.33
C LYS A 579 -18.77 15.21 -26.79
N GLY A 580 -19.56 14.25 -26.33
CA GLY A 580 -20.99 14.13 -26.64
C GLY A 580 -21.90 14.95 -25.71
N ASP A 581 -21.33 15.66 -24.74
CA ASP A 581 -22.02 16.42 -23.72
C ASP A 581 -21.77 17.92 -23.97
N ASP A 582 -22.74 18.59 -24.61
CA ASP A 582 -22.60 19.99 -25.00
C ASP A 582 -22.38 20.92 -23.79
N ALA A 583 -22.93 20.58 -22.63
CA ALA A 583 -22.78 21.35 -21.39
C ALA A 583 -21.37 21.20 -20.80
N ALA A 584 -20.88 19.96 -20.70
CA ALA A 584 -19.51 19.71 -20.24
C ALA A 584 -18.47 20.31 -21.21
N LYS A 585 -18.74 20.27 -22.51
CA LYS A 585 -17.90 20.90 -23.53
C LYS A 585 -17.88 22.41 -23.39
N GLU A 586 -19.02 23.06 -23.23
CA GLU A 586 -19.10 24.51 -23.02
C GLU A 586 -18.34 24.93 -21.74
N LEU A 587 -18.45 24.15 -20.67
CA LEU A 587 -17.72 24.38 -19.42
C LEU A 587 -16.19 24.28 -19.63
N LEU A 588 -15.73 23.23 -20.32
CA LEU A 588 -14.31 23.04 -20.63
C LEU A 588 -13.77 24.13 -21.56
N GLU A 589 -14.52 24.54 -22.58
CA GLU A 589 -14.13 25.62 -23.49
C GLU A 589 -14.05 26.98 -22.76
N LYS A 590 -15.04 27.31 -21.92
CA LYS A 590 -15.01 28.52 -21.08
C LYS A 590 -13.82 28.53 -20.12
N ALA A 591 -13.55 27.39 -19.49
CA ALA A 591 -12.41 27.23 -18.60
C ALA A 591 -11.07 27.34 -19.35
N GLN A 592 -10.96 26.81 -20.57
CA GLN A 592 -9.75 26.89 -21.40
C GLN A 592 -9.42 28.34 -21.79
N GLN A 593 -10.44 29.11 -22.16
CA GLN A 593 -10.27 30.52 -22.54
C GLN A 593 -9.79 31.40 -21.39
N ARG A 594 -10.01 30.99 -20.13
CA ARG A 594 -9.75 31.82 -18.94
C ARG A 594 -8.57 31.35 -18.08
N ILE A 595 -8.38 30.04 -17.92
CA ILE A 595 -7.38 29.44 -17.02
C ILE A 595 -6.16 28.90 -17.80
N GLY A 596 -6.20 28.96 -19.14
CA GLY A 596 -5.11 28.53 -20.00
C GLY A 596 -5.15 27.04 -20.35
N GLU A 597 -4.00 26.44 -20.65
CA GLU A 597 -3.94 25.04 -21.07
C GLU A 597 -4.39 24.09 -19.94
N ASN A 598 -5.15 23.05 -20.31
CA ASN A 598 -5.67 22.00 -19.41
C ASN A 598 -6.71 22.46 -18.35
N PRO A 599 -7.87 23.01 -18.76
CA PRO A 599 -8.95 23.41 -17.87
C PRO A 599 -9.52 22.26 -17.02
N LEU A 600 -9.67 21.07 -17.61
CA LEU A 600 -10.17 19.89 -16.91
C LEU A 600 -9.25 19.51 -15.74
N ARG A 601 -7.92 19.60 -15.95
CA ARG A 601 -6.91 19.36 -14.92
C ARG A 601 -7.05 20.33 -13.76
N ASN A 602 -7.28 21.61 -14.04
CA ASN A 602 -7.41 22.64 -13.02
C ASN A 602 -8.76 22.54 -12.28
N ALA A 603 -9.85 22.26 -13.01
CA ALA A 603 -11.18 22.03 -12.44
C ALA A 603 -11.21 20.79 -11.53
N LEU A 604 -10.57 19.71 -11.96
CA LEU A 604 -10.47 18.48 -11.18
C LEU A 604 -9.43 18.55 -10.07
N ALA A 605 -8.43 19.45 -10.12
CA ALA A 605 -7.43 19.59 -9.06
C ALA A 605 -8.07 19.88 -7.68
N ALA A 606 -9.26 20.51 -7.67
CA ALA A 606 -10.07 20.69 -6.47
C ALA A 606 -10.58 19.36 -5.85
N PHE A 607 -10.69 18.30 -6.64
CA PHE A 607 -11.16 16.96 -6.26
C PHE A 607 -10.02 15.98 -5.97
N TYR A 608 -8.83 16.52 -5.67
CA TYR A 608 -7.61 15.75 -5.43
C TYR A 608 -7.15 14.92 -6.61
N LEU A 609 -6.51 15.57 -7.58
CA LEU A 609 -5.74 14.90 -8.63
C LEU A 609 -4.25 14.90 -8.35
N ARG A 610 -3.57 13.82 -8.75
CA ARG A 610 -2.11 13.83 -8.88
C ARG A 610 -1.72 14.57 -10.17
N PRO A 611 -0.84 15.58 -10.14
CA PRO A 611 -0.34 16.21 -11.36
C PRO A 611 0.57 15.25 -12.18
N ALA A 612 0.49 15.38 -13.51
CA ALA A 612 1.22 14.61 -14.54
C ALA A 612 2.73 14.41 -14.29
N SER A 613 3.36 15.34 -13.56
CA SER A 613 4.81 15.38 -13.33
C SER A 613 5.35 14.23 -12.48
N ALA A 614 4.49 13.43 -11.86
CA ALA A 614 4.88 12.34 -10.96
C ALA A 614 4.87 10.94 -11.59
N SER A 615 4.45 10.81 -12.87
CA SER A 615 4.36 9.52 -13.58
C SER A 615 5.18 9.44 -14.87
N GLY A 616 5.89 10.52 -15.27
CA GLY A 616 6.62 10.57 -16.53
C GLY A 616 5.72 10.57 -17.78
N ILE A 617 4.39 10.59 -17.63
CA ILE A 617 3.41 10.65 -18.72
C ILE A 617 3.16 12.11 -19.09
N LYS A 618 3.49 12.50 -20.33
CA LYS A 618 3.41 13.89 -20.82
C LYS A 618 2.00 14.51 -20.81
N GLU A 619 0.94 13.70 -20.84
CA GLU A 619 -0.44 14.15 -21.10
C GLU A 619 -1.31 14.34 -19.84
N GLY A 620 -0.82 13.96 -18.65
CA GLY A 620 -1.57 14.08 -17.40
C GLY A 620 -2.68 13.05 -17.20
N ALA A 621 -2.99 12.78 -15.93
CA ALA A 621 -3.92 11.74 -15.51
C ALA A 621 -4.72 12.18 -14.28
N VAL A 622 -5.88 11.56 -14.11
CA VAL A 622 -6.81 11.73 -13.00
C VAL A 622 -6.73 10.49 -12.12
N GLU A 623 -6.45 10.67 -10.83
CA GLU A 623 -6.40 9.61 -9.81
C GLU A 623 -7.20 10.09 -8.61
N PHE A 624 -8.01 9.22 -8.01
CA PHE A 624 -8.70 9.54 -6.75
C PHE A 624 -7.85 9.05 -5.57
N VAL A 625 -7.60 9.94 -4.60
CA VAL A 625 -6.87 9.61 -3.36
C VAL A 625 -7.53 8.46 -2.58
N HIS A 626 -8.85 8.31 -2.73
CA HIS A 626 -9.59 7.22 -2.12
C HIS A 626 -10.32 6.37 -3.18
N LYS A 627 -9.89 5.11 -3.34
CA LYS A 627 -10.51 4.15 -4.27
C LYS A 627 -12.03 4.04 -4.08
N SER A 628 -12.50 3.94 -2.83
CA SER A 628 -13.94 3.84 -2.55
C SER A 628 -14.74 5.09 -2.96
N PHE A 629 -14.10 6.26 -2.98
CA PHE A 629 -14.77 7.48 -3.48
C PHE A 629 -14.84 7.47 -5.01
N GLY A 630 -13.79 7.01 -5.71
CA GLY A 630 -13.84 6.78 -7.15
C GLY A 630 -14.89 5.73 -7.54
N GLU A 631 -14.99 4.64 -6.77
CA GLU A 631 -16.03 3.60 -6.90
C GLU A 631 -17.43 4.17 -6.67
N PHE A 632 -17.61 5.05 -5.68
CA PHE A 632 -18.86 5.79 -5.45
C PHE A 632 -19.23 6.69 -6.63
N LEU A 633 -18.28 7.45 -7.19
CA LEU A 633 -18.52 8.27 -8.38
C LEU A 633 -18.87 7.42 -9.61
N CYS A 634 -18.24 6.25 -9.76
CA CYS A 634 -18.60 5.27 -10.78
C CYS A 634 -20.03 4.74 -10.58
N ALA A 635 -20.41 4.43 -9.34
CA ALA A 635 -21.75 3.97 -9.00
C ALA A 635 -22.82 5.05 -9.27
N LEU A 636 -22.56 6.32 -8.95
CA LEU A 636 -23.41 7.45 -9.35
C LEU A 636 -23.57 7.50 -10.87
N ARG A 637 -22.46 7.36 -11.62
CA ARG A 637 -22.53 7.36 -13.08
C ARG A 637 -23.36 6.20 -13.62
N PHE A 638 -23.24 5.02 -13.01
CA PHE A 638 -24.02 3.84 -13.34
C PHE A 638 -25.51 4.09 -13.09
N GLN A 639 -25.85 4.61 -11.90
CA GLN A 639 -27.21 4.93 -11.51
C GLN A 639 -27.88 5.88 -12.53
N GLU A 640 -27.20 6.94 -12.95
CA GLU A 640 -27.69 7.84 -14.02
C GLU A 640 -27.98 7.09 -15.34
N SER A 641 -27.09 6.18 -15.76
CA SER A 641 -27.30 5.36 -16.96
C SER A 641 -28.49 4.41 -16.81
N LEU A 642 -28.60 3.68 -15.68
CA LEU A 642 -29.67 2.72 -15.48
C LEU A 642 -31.05 3.39 -15.47
N GLN A 643 -31.15 4.60 -14.88
CA GLN A 643 -32.36 5.41 -14.93
C GLN A 643 -32.69 5.86 -16.35
N GLU A 644 -31.69 6.30 -17.13
CA GLU A 644 -31.89 6.67 -18.55
C GLU A 644 -32.45 5.48 -19.38
N TRP A 645 -31.99 4.26 -19.09
CA TRP A 645 -32.40 3.05 -19.83
C TRP A 645 -33.86 2.67 -19.63
N VAL A 646 -34.56 3.23 -18.66
CA VAL A 646 -35.98 2.93 -18.41
C VAL A 646 -36.90 4.09 -18.75
N LEU A 647 -36.37 5.23 -19.20
CA LEU A 647 -37.20 6.35 -19.63
C LEU A 647 -38.01 6.00 -20.88
N VAL A 648 -39.28 6.40 -20.87
CA VAL A 648 -40.26 6.11 -21.93
C VAL A 648 -40.78 7.42 -22.53
N GLU A 649 -40.73 7.55 -23.86
CA GLU A 649 -41.35 8.67 -24.58
C GLU A 649 -42.77 8.32 -25.04
N SER A 650 -43.70 9.25 -24.88
CA SER A 650 -45.09 9.12 -25.34
C SER A 650 -45.37 10.03 -26.54
N ARG A 651 -45.09 9.56 -27.76
CA ARG A 651 -45.50 10.28 -28.99
C ARG A 651 -46.63 9.55 -29.72
N ARG A 652 -47.73 10.27 -30.00
CA ARG A 652 -48.81 9.93 -30.95
C ARG A 652 -49.16 8.42 -30.99
N ARG A 653 -49.60 7.87 -29.86
CA ARG A 653 -50.12 6.48 -29.69
C ARG A 653 -49.11 5.32 -29.72
N ARG A 654 -47.79 5.56 -29.73
CA ARG A 654 -46.78 4.52 -29.43
C ARG A 654 -45.99 4.92 -28.18
N ARG A 655 -46.06 4.06 -27.15
CA ARG A 655 -45.24 4.14 -25.94
C ARG A 655 -43.98 3.30 -26.20
N GLY A 656 -42.79 3.89 -26.11
CA GLY A 656 -41.53 3.20 -26.38
C GLY A 656 -40.38 3.81 -25.56
N PHE A 657 -39.38 3.00 -25.27
CA PHE A 657 -38.21 3.46 -24.54
C PHE A 657 -37.41 4.50 -25.35
N ILE A 658 -36.89 5.52 -24.66
CA ILE A 658 -36.01 6.53 -25.27
C ILE A 658 -34.74 5.86 -25.82
N VAL A 659 -34.14 4.98 -25.01
CA VAL A 659 -33.02 4.14 -25.44
C VAL A 659 -33.57 2.88 -26.12
N SER A 660 -33.34 2.71 -27.43
CA SER A 660 -33.76 1.51 -28.17
C SER A 660 -33.00 0.25 -27.71
N ARG A 661 -33.39 -0.93 -28.20
CA ARG A 661 -32.71 -2.19 -27.87
C ARG A 661 -31.26 -2.19 -28.39
N GLU A 662 -31.05 -1.74 -29.62
CA GLU A 662 -29.72 -1.68 -30.25
C GLU A 662 -28.80 -0.70 -29.51
N HIS A 663 -29.29 0.50 -29.20
CA HIS A 663 -28.53 1.50 -28.45
C HIS A 663 -28.28 1.11 -26.99
N LEU A 664 -29.17 0.30 -26.39
CA LEU A 664 -28.95 -0.24 -25.05
C LEU A 664 -27.74 -1.16 -25.03
N ALA A 665 -27.61 -2.05 -26.01
CA ALA A 665 -26.44 -2.93 -26.10
C ALA A 665 -25.15 -2.11 -26.19
N GLU A 666 -25.10 -1.08 -27.04
CA GLU A 666 -23.95 -0.17 -27.13
C GLU A 666 -23.62 0.51 -25.80
N LYS A 667 -24.64 1.02 -25.08
CA LYS A 667 -24.47 1.64 -23.75
C LYS A 667 -24.00 0.63 -22.70
N ILE A 668 -24.51 -0.60 -22.71
CA ILE A 668 -24.07 -1.68 -21.81
C ILE A 668 -22.59 -2.01 -22.07
N TYR A 669 -22.18 -2.16 -23.33
CA TYR A 669 -20.78 -2.43 -23.67
C TYR A 669 -19.86 -1.26 -23.30
N ASP A 670 -20.29 -0.03 -23.52
CA ASP A 670 -19.52 1.17 -23.13
C ASP A 670 -19.36 1.28 -21.62
N LEU A 671 -20.41 0.94 -20.86
CA LEU A 671 -20.42 1.07 -19.41
C LEU A 671 -19.71 -0.11 -18.73
N LEU A 672 -19.97 -1.35 -19.15
CA LEU A 672 -19.59 -2.58 -18.44
C LEU A 672 -18.48 -3.41 -19.14
N GLY A 673 -17.91 -2.91 -20.24
CA GLY A 673 -16.89 -3.62 -21.03
C GLY A 673 -15.46 -3.57 -20.50
N TYR A 674 -15.26 -3.04 -19.30
CA TYR A 674 -14.00 -3.07 -18.55
C TYR A 674 -13.98 -4.25 -17.58
N GLY A 675 -12.99 -4.39 -16.69
CA GLY A 675 -12.93 -5.49 -15.70
C GLY A 675 -14.21 -5.73 -14.84
N GLY A 676 -14.17 -6.76 -14.00
CA GLY A 676 -15.30 -7.11 -13.12
C GLY A 676 -15.70 -5.98 -12.15
N LEU A 677 -16.99 -5.85 -11.89
CA LEU A 677 -17.49 -4.90 -10.88
C LEU A 677 -17.00 -5.29 -9.48
N THR A 678 -16.53 -4.30 -8.73
CA THR A 678 -16.19 -4.51 -7.31
C THR A 678 -17.46 -4.54 -6.47
N GLN A 679 -17.40 -5.24 -5.33
CA GLN A 679 -18.50 -5.30 -4.37
C GLN A 679 -18.91 -3.89 -3.90
N GLU A 680 -17.95 -3.00 -3.67
CA GLU A 680 -18.22 -1.63 -3.28
C GLU A 680 -19.02 -0.84 -4.34
N ILE A 681 -18.69 -0.97 -5.64
CA ILE A 681 -19.45 -0.29 -6.71
C ILE A 681 -20.90 -0.77 -6.71
N VAL A 682 -21.11 -2.07 -6.61
CA VAL A 682 -22.42 -2.71 -6.65
C VAL A 682 -23.25 -2.32 -5.43
N ASP A 683 -22.67 -2.38 -4.23
CA ASP A 683 -23.33 -1.97 -2.99
C ASP A 683 -23.75 -0.49 -3.04
N TYR A 684 -22.90 0.40 -3.57
CA TYR A 684 -23.26 1.80 -3.77
C TYR A 684 -24.35 1.98 -4.80
N LEU A 685 -24.25 1.30 -5.94
CA LEU A 685 -25.24 1.39 -6.99
C LEU A 685 -26.62 0.96 -6.50
N MET A 686 -26.72 -0.19 -5.83
CA MET A 686 -27.99 -0.73 -5.36
C MET A 686 -28.64 0.15 -4.30
N ALA A 687 -27.86 0.85 -3.48
CA ALA A 687 -28.38 1.77 -2.48
C ALA A 687 -28.66 3.18 -3.04
N LEU A 688 -28.04 3.58 -4.16
CA LEU A 688 -28.34 4.82 -4.90
C LEU A 688 -29.53 4.66 -5.86
N LEU A 689 -29.92 3.42 -6.19
CA LEU A 689 -30.94 3.13 -7.19
C LEU A 689 -32.34 3.52 -6.68
N ASP A 690 -32.73 4.76 -6.97
CA ASP A 690 -34.07 5.29 -6.70
C ASP A 690 -34.93 5.15 -7.97
N LEU A 691 -35.60 4.00 -8.10
CA LEU A 691 -36.52 3.68 -9.18
C LEU A 691 -37.85 3.20 -8.60
N GLY A 692 -38.96 3.59 -9.23
CA GLY A 692 -40.27 3.05 -8.89
C GLY A 692 -40.41 1.59 -9.29
N ASN A 693 -41.43 0.92 -8.75
CA ASN A 693 -41.67 -0.51 -8.97
C ASN A 693 -41.81 -0.89 -10.46
N GLU A 694 -42.42 -0.03 -11.28
CA GLU A 694 -42.57 -0.27 -12.73
C GLU A 694 -41.22 -0.14 -13.44
N GLU A 695 -40.43 0.89 -13.13
CA GLU A 695 -39.11 1.10 -13.72
C GLU A 695 -38.12 -0.01 -13.34
N LEU A 696 -38.14 -0.49 -12.08
CA LEU A 696 -37.29 -1.61 -11.64
C LEU A 696 -37.58 -2.89 -12.44
N VAL A 697 -38.85 -3.20 -12.66
CA VAL A 697 -39.25 -4.37 -13.47
C VAL A 697 -38.81 -4.20 -14.92
N GLN A 698 -38.93 -3.00 -15.49
CA GLN A 698 -38.46 -2.71 -16.85
C GLN A 698 -36.94 -2.84 -16.96
N LEU A 699 -36.18 -2.30 -16.01
CA LEU A 699 -34.73 -2.42 -15.96
C LEU A 699 -34.31 -3.89 -15.94
N PHE A 700 -34.91 -4.67 -15.03
CA PHE A 700 -34.66 -6.11 -14.91
C PHE A 700 -34.91 -6.83 -16.24
N GLN A 701 -36.08 -6.63 -16.86
CA GLN A 701 -36.43 -7.29 -18.12
C GLN A 701 -35.46 -6.95 -19.25
N ARG A 702 -35.05 -5.67 -19.37
CA ARG A 702 -34.12 -5.24 -20.40
C ARG A 702 -32.72 -5.83 -20.21
N LEU A 703 -32.26 -5.94 -18.97
CA LEU A 703 -30.99 -6.59 -18.64
C LEU A 703 -31.03 -8.10 -18.85
N GLU A 704 -32.16 -8.75 -18.50
CA GLU A 704 -32.36 -10.19 -18.67
C GLU A 704 -32.38 -10.56 -20.17
N GLU A 705 -33.08 -9.77 -21.00
CA GLU A 705 -33.07 -9.94 -22.46
C GLU A 705 -31.64 -9.86 -23.00
N PHE A 706 -30.89 -8.80 -22.64
CA PHE A 706 -29.49 -8.65 -23.03
C PHE A 706 -28.62 -9.83 -22.57
N TYR A 707 -28.79 -10.31 -21.34
CA TYR A 707 -28.03 -11.46 -20.81
C TYR A 707 -28.29 -12.74 -21.61
N LEU A 708 -29.54 -12.98 -22.02
CA LEU A 708 -29.89 -14.14 -22.85
C LEU A 708 -29.31 -14.02 -24.26
N ASP A 709 -29.36 -12.85 -24.87
CA ASP A 709 -28.75 -12.56 -26.18
C ASP A 709 -27.24 -12.78 -26.13
N TRP A 710 -26.58 -12.28 -25.08
CA TRP A 710 -25.16 -12.49 -24.83
C TRP A 710 -24.82 -13.98 -24.66
N CYS A 711 -25.62 -14.72 -23.87
CA CYS A 711 -25.44 -16.17 -23.72
C CYS A 711 -25.57 -16.96 -25.02
N ASN A 712 -26.31 -16.42 -25.99
CA ASN A 712 -26.51 -17.00 -27.32
C ASN A 712 -25.44 -16.57 -28.33
N GLY A 713 -24.48 -15.73 -27.93
CA GLY A 713 -23.39 -15.26 -28.78
C GLY A 713 -23.77 -14.10 -29.70
N GLU A 714 -24.93 -13.45 -29.52
CA GLU A 714 -25.47 -12.44 -30.44
C GLU A 714 -24.46 -11.32 -30.75
N PHE A 715 -23.68 -10.91 -29.75
CA PHE A 715 -22.77 -9.77 -29.88
C PHE A 715 -21.35 -10.16 -30.32
N ILE A 716 -20.86 -11.34 -29.94
CA ILE A 716 -19.50 -11.80 -30.23
C ILE A 716 -19.41 -12.53 -31.57
N ASP A 717 -20.46 -13.25 -31.96
CA ASP A 717 -20.54 -14.05 -33.19
C ASP A 717 -21.25 -13.31 -34.35
N ASN A 718 -21.56 -12.02 -34.17
CA ASN A 718 -22.17 -11.19 -35.21
C ASN A 718 -21.29 -11.15 -36.48
N LEU A 719 -21.90 -11.40 -37.64
CA LEU A 719 -21.25 -11.42 -38.96
C LEU A 719 -21.03 -10.02 -39.56
N GLU A 720 -21.37 -8.94 -38.84
CA GLU A 720 -21.04 -7.56 -39.21
C GLU A 720 -19.52 -7.33 -39.36
N GLU A 721 -19.14 -6.28 -40.11
CA GLU A 721 -17.73 -5.92 -40.32
C GLU A 721 -16.96 -5.64 -39.02
N THR A 722 -17.64 -5.15 -37.96
CA THR A 722 -17.06 -4.95 -36.63
C THR A 722 -18.06 -5.23 -35.51
N THR A 723 -17.73 -6.15 -34.60
CA THR A 723 -18.59 -6.52 -33.48
C THR A 723 -18.59 -5.47 -32.37
N LEU A 724 -19.63 -5.43 -31.51
CA LEU A 724 -19.67 -4.51 -30.36
C LEU A 724 -18.45 -4.66 -29.43
N PRO A 725 -18.03 -5.89 -29.05
CA PRO A 725 -16.81 -6.07 -28.26
C PRO A 725 -15.55 -5.52 -28.92
N GLN A 726 -15.44 -5.60 -30.26
CA GLN A 726 -14.31 -5.02 -31.01
C GLN A 726 -14.33 -3.50 -30.96
N LYS A 727 -15.49 -2.87 -31.19
CA LYS A 727 -15.65 -1.41 -31.13
C LYS A 727 -15.26 -0.89 -29.75
N THR A 728 -15.74 -1.52 -28.69
CA THR A 728 -15.41 -1.16 -27.30
C THR A 728 -13.93 -1.40 -27.00
N GLY A 729 -13.36 -2.54 -27.41
CA GLY A 729 -11.93 -2.81 -27.24
C GLY A 729 -11.04 -1.80 -27.97
N GLN A 730 -11.41 -1.38 -29.19
CA GLN A 730 -10.71 -0.32 -29.93
C GLN A 730 -10.81 1.03 -29.22
N LYS A 731 -11.98 1.36 -28.67
CA LYS A 731 -12.20 2.58 -27.87
C LYS A 731 -11.28 2.59 -26.64
N LEU A 732 -11.27 1.50 -25.86
CA LEU A 732 -10.42 1.36 -24.67
C LEU A 732 -8.92 1.42 -24.99
N ARG A 733 -8.48 0.83 -26.11
CA ARG A 733 -7.07 0.89 -26.53
C ARG A 733 -6.60 2.32 -26.82
N LYS A 734 -7.46 3.18 -27.36
CA LYS A 734 -7.13 4.61 -27.56
C LYS A 734 -6.79 5.31 -26.23
N TYR A 735 -7.24 4.76 -25.11
CA TYR A 735 -7.03 5.30 -23.77
C TYR A 735 -5.90 4.60 -23.00
N GLY A 736 -5.13 3.72 -23.64
CA GLY A 736 -4.07 2.94 -22.99
C GLY A 736 -4.56 1.68 -22.26
N VAL A 737 -5.83 1.30 -22.44
CA VAL A 737 -6.43 0.11 -21.84
C VAL A 737 -6.47 -1.03 -22.88
N GLU A 738 -5.49 -1.94 -22.80
CA GLU A 738 -5.34 -3.03 -23.75
C GLU A 738 -6.20 -4.26 -23.41
N LEU A 739 -7.47 -4.22 -23.83
CA LEU A 739 -8.37 -5.38 -23.77
C LEU A 739 -8.59 -6.00 -25.16
N GLY A 740 -8.56 -7.34 -25.20
CA GLY A 740 -9.00 -8.12 -26.36
C GLY A 740 -10.53 -8.19 -26.39
N GLN A 741 -11.11 -8.35 -27.59
CA GLN A 741 -12.57 -8.41 -27.79
C GLN A 741 -13.27 -9.42 -26.87
N ARG A 742 -12.70 -10.62 -26.68
CA ARG A 742 -13.30 -11.66 -25.80
C ARG A 742 -13.32 -11.22 -24.35
N ARG A 743 -12.24 -10.57 -23.89
CA ARG A 743 -12.16 -10.08 -22.51
C ARG A 743 -13.21 -9.00 -22.25
N VAL A 744 -13.38 -8.06 -23.19
CA VAL A 744 -14.45 -7.06 -23.14
C VAL A 744 -15.82 -7.74 -23.04
N ASP A 745 -16.07 -8.70 -23.93
CA ASP A 745 -17.35 -9.41 -24.01
C ASP A 745 -17.67 -10.24 -22.75
N ILE A 746 -16.69 -10.98 -22.24
CA ILE A 746 -16.80 -11.73 -20.98
C ILE A 746 -17.16 -10.78 -19.86
N ASN A 747 -16.43 -9.68 -19.72
CA ASN A 747 -16.68 -8.76 -18.62
C ASN A 747 -18.08 -8.15 -18.68
N VAL A 748 -18.57 -7.78 -19.86
CA VAL A 748 -19.95 -7.28 -20.03
C VAL A 748 -20.95 -8.32 -19.54
N GLY A 749 -20.85 -9.56 -20.01
CA GLY A 749 -21.78 -10.62 -19.63
C GLY A 749 -21.78 -10.92 -18.13
N LEU A 750 -20.58 -11.02 -17.52
CA LEU A 750 -20.45 -11.25 -16.09
C LEU A 750 -20.97 -10.06 -15.26
N ASN A 751 -20.67 -8.82 -15.68
CA ASN A 751 -21.16 -7.61 -15.00
C ASN A 751 -22.68 -7.47 -15.08
N VAL A 752 -23.30 -7.80 -16.23
CA VAL A 752 -24.77 -7.84 -16.35
C VAL A 752 -25.35 -8.94 -15.47
N MET A 753 -24.71 -10.11 -15.40
CA MET A 753 -25.14 -11.19 -14.51
C MET A 753 -25.12 -10.75 -13.03
N ILE A 754 -24.09 -10.02 -12.60
CA ILE A 754 -24.01 -9.44 -11.24
C ILE A 754 -25.20 -8.50 -10.98
N LEU A 755 -25.48 -7.57 -11.90
CA LEU A 755 -26.62 -6.65 -11.74
C LEU A 755 -27.95 -7.40 -11.66
N LEU A 756 -28.13 -8.48 -12.42
CA LEU A 756 -29.34 -9.30 -12.37
C LEU A 756 -29.47 -10.09 -11.06
N LEU A 757 -28.37 -10.61 -10.52
CA LEU A 757 -28.33 -11.27 -9.21
C LEU A 757 -28.72 -10.29 -8.09
N GLU A 758 -28.22 -9.07 -8.16
CA GLU A 758 -28.48 -8.03 -7.16
C GLU A 758 -29.89 -7.46 -7.26
N LEU A 759 -30.39 -7.21 -8.47
CA LEU A 759 -31.79 -6.86 -8.71
C LEU A 759 -32.73 -7.99 -8.28
N HIS A 760 -32.34 -9.25 -8.44
CA HIS A 760 -33.09 -10.38 -7.91
C HIS A 760 -33.16 -10.35 -6.39
N ARG A 761 -32.06 -10.03 -5.70
CA ARG A 761 -31.97 -9.99 -4.24
C ARG A 761 -32.74 -8.81 -3.62
N TYR A 762 -32.68 -7.64 -4.25
CA TYR A 762 -33.22 -6.37 -3.72
C TYR A 762 -34.69 -6.42 -3.27
N PRO A 763 -35.64 -6.98 -4.05
CA PRO A 763 -37.06 -7.02 -3.69
C PRO A 763 -37.48 -8.27 -2.92
N GLN A 764 -36.57 -9.15 -2.46
CA GLN A 764 -36.99 -10.43 -1.85
C GLN A 764 -37.74 -10.29 -0.52
N GLU A 765 -37.65 -9.12 0.12
CA GLU A 765 -38.45 -8.74 1.30
C GLU A 765 -39.80 -8.08 0.94
N ASN A 766 -40.01 -7.73 -0.34
CA ASN A 766 -41.22 -7.08 -0.84
C ASN A 766 -42.07 -8.05 -1.71
N ASN A 767 -43.21 -8.48 -1.14
CA ASN A 767 -44.11 -9.44 -1.77
C ASN A 767 -44.65 -9.01 -3.16
N GLU A 768 -44.74 -7.71 -3.48
CA GLU A 768 -45.29 -7.24 -4.77
C GLU A 768 -44.31 -7.36 -5.95
N LEU A 769 -43.01 -7.30 -5.67
CA LEU A 769 -41.94 -7.32 -6.68
C LEU A 769 -41.29 -8.70 -6.82
N LYS A 770 -41.32 -9.50 -5.76
CA LYS A 770 -40.70 -10.83 -5.70
C LYS A 770 -41.05 -11.75 -6.87
N ASP A 771 -42.31 -11.77 -7.28
CA ASP A 771 -42.77 -12.61 -8.40
C ASP A 771 -42.44 -12.04 -9.79
N LYS A 772 -42.15 -10.73 -9.87
CA LYS A 772 -41.86 -10.02 -11.12
C LYS A 772 -40.37 -9.93 -11.43
N ILE A 773 -39.52 -10.01 -10.40
CA ILE A 773 -38.07 -9.88 -10.51
C ILE A 773 -37.43 -11.16 -9.96
N ALA A 774 -37.28 -12.15 -10.85
CA ALA A 774 -36.78 -13.48 -10.50
C ALA A 774 -35.72 -13.91 -11.52
N PHE A 775 -34.45 -13.69 -11.19
CA PHE A 775 -33.36 -14.07 -12.07
C PHE A 775 -33.01 -15.55 -11.91
N HIS A 776 -32.98 -16.26 -13.02
CA HIS A 776 -32.53 -17.65 -13.07
C HIS A 776 -31.40 -17.72 -14.10
N PRO A 777 -30.12 -17.76 -13.70
CA PRO A 777 -28.99 -17.76 -14.62
C PRO A 777 -29.11 -18.84 -15.71
N CYS A 778 -29.57 -20.04 -15.36
CA CYS A 778 -29.83 -21.16 -16.28
C CYS A 778 -31.25 -21.17 -16.89
N GLY A 779 -32.07 -20.16 -16.67
CA GLY A 779 -33.50 -20.15 -16.95
C GLY A 779 -34.32 -20.82 -15.83
N LYS A 780 -35.63 -20.59 -15.81
CA LYS A 780 -36.51 -21.18 -14.78
C LYS A 780 -36.62 -22.68 -14.96
N LYS A 781 -36.34 -23.46 -13.92
CA LYS A 781 -36.44 -24.92 -13.93
C LYS A 781 -37.83 -25.39 -14.38
N ASP A 782 -37.87 -26.52 -15.08
CA ASP A 782 -39.10 -27.13 -15.62
C ASP A 782 -39.85 -26.27 -16.66
N THR A 783 -39.15 -25.29 -17.26
CA THR A 783 -39.65 -24.51 -18.41
C THR A 783 -38.80 -24.79 -19.66
N GLY A 784 -39.34 -24.51 -20.85
CA GLY A 784 -38.61 -24.68 -22.12
C GLY A 784 -37.35 -23.82 -22.27
N GLY A 785 -37.17 -22.79 -21.43
CA GLY A 785 -35.99 -21.92 -21.43
C GLY A 785 -34.85 -22.38 -20.51
N PHE A 786 -35.02 -23.50 -19.78
CA PHE A 786 -34.01 -24.03 -18.88
C PHE A 786 -32.87 -24.71 -19.64
N ASP A 787 -31.65 -24.22 -19.45
CA ASP A 787 -30.42 -24.81 -19.96
C ASP A 787 -29.45 -25.05 -18.81
N ARG A 788 -29.42 -26.31 -18.34
CA ARG A 788 -28.55 -26.75 -17.25
C ARG A 788 -27.06 -26.49 -17.52
N LYS A 789 -26.62 -26.45 -18.79
CA LYS A 789 -25.20 -26.28 -19.16
C LYS A 789 -24.81 -24.82 -19.38
N ARG A 790 -25.75 -23.87 -19.26
CA ARG A 790 -25.47 -22.46 -19.55
C ARG A 790 -24.34 -21.91 -18.69
N LEU A 791 -24.39 -22.11 -17.37
CA LEU A 791 -23.32 -21.66 -16.46
C LEU A 791 -21.98 -22.35 -16.75
N LEU A 792 -21.97 -23.66 -17.02
CA LEU A 792 -20.75 -24.35 -17.43
C LEU A 792 -20.12 -23.71 -18.69
N ARG A 793 -20.93 -23.31 -19.67
CA ARG A 793 -20.44 -22.60 -20.87
C ARG A 793 -19.93 -21.20 -20.54
N ILE A 794 -20.62 -20.45 -19.68
CA ILE A 794 -20.19 -19.12 -19.22
C ILE A 794 -18.84 -19.22 -18.52
N ILE A 795 -18.68 -20.15 -17.57
CA ILE A 795 -17.43 -20.41 -16.87
C ILE A 795 -16.33 -20.79 -17.85
N SER A 796 -16.60 -21.74 -18.76
CA SER A 796 -15.64 -22.16 -19.79
C SER A 796 -15.23 -21.02 -20.71
N TYR A 797 -16.16 -20.13 -21.05
CA TYR A 797 -15.90 -18.96 -21.87
C TYR A 797 -15.04 -17.93 -21.13
N SER A 798 -15.34 -17.65 -19.86
CA SER A 798 -14.55 -16.76 -19.00
C SER A 798 -13.10 -17.27 -18.83
N ASN A 799 -12.94 -18.59 -18.63
CA ASN A 799 -11.64 -19.26 -18.49
C ASN A 799 -10.81 -19.28 -19.77
N SER A 800 -11.37 -18.87 -20.92
CA SER A 800 -10.62 -18.74 -22.17
C SER A 800 -9.67 -17.53 -22.20
N VAL A 801 -9.80 -16.61 -21.25
CA VAL A 801 -8.98 -15.40 -21.14
C VAL A 801 -8.14 -15.40 -19.87
N ASP A 802 -8.74 -15.72 -18.72
CA ASP A 802 -8.06 -15.78 -17.43
C ASP A 802 -8.61 -16.94 -16.60
N PHE A 803 -7.74 -17.65 -15.89
CA PHE A 803 -8.14 -18.74 -15.01
C PHE A 803 -8.89 -18.11 -13.82
N ASP A 804 -10.06 -18.64 -13.46
CA ASP A 804 -10.86 -18.22 -12.30
C ASP A 804 -11.60 -16.87 -12.45
N SER A 805 -11.70 -16.33 -13.67
CA SER A 805 -12.38 -15.04 -13.93
C SER A 805 -13.82 -15.01 -13.41
N PHE A 806 -14.58 -16.10 -13.59
CA PHE A 806 -15.94 -16.22 -13.09
C PHE A 806 -16.00 -16.20 -11.55
N GLY A 807 -15.17 -17.00 -10.88
CA GLY A 807 -15.13 -17.10 -9.42
C GLY A 807 -14.79 -15.74 -8.79
N ASN A 808 -13.77 -15.06 -9.31
CA ASN A 808 -13.34 -13.75 -8.80
C ASN A 808 -14.33 -12.62 -9.07
N THR A 809 -15.05 -12.66 -10.20
CA THR A 809 -15.95 -11.58 -10.61
C THR A 809 -17.36 -11.78 -10.08
N VAL A 810 -17.94 -12.96 -10.27
CA VAL A 810 -19.34 -13.27 -9.94
C VAL A 810 -19.46 -13.95 -8.59
N GLY A 811 -18.46 -14.71 -8.15
CA GLY A 811 -18.47 -15.47 -6.89
C GLY A 811 -18.89 -14.65 -5.66
N PRO A 812 -18.41 -13.41 -5.46
CA PRO A 812 -18.84 -12.55 -4.35
C PRO A 812 -20.33 -12.16 -4.36
N PHE A 813 -21.05 -12.38 -5.46
CA PHE A 813 -22.43 -11.96 -5.68
C PHE A 813 -23.41 -13.14 -5.83
N LEU A 814 -23.00 -14.36 -5.53
CA LEU A 814 -23.86 -15.55 -5.67
C LEU A 814 -24.81 -15.78 -4.48
N ARG A 815 -24.84 -14.87 -3.50
CA ARG A 815 -25.73 -14.95 -2.35
C ARG A 815 -27.19 -14.97 -2.80
N GLY A 816 -27.94 -15.97 -2.36
CA GLY A 816 -29.35 -16.14 -2.71
C GLY A 816 -29.60 -16.53 -4.18
N ALA A 817 -28.55 -16.81 -4.97
CA ALA A 817 -28.69 -17.11 -6.38
C ALA A 817 -29.49 -18.39 -6.63
N ASP A 818 -30.35 -18.38 -7.66
CA ASP A 818 -31.09 -19.57 -8.09
C ASP A 818 -30.30 -20.40 -9.10
N LEU A 819 -29.57 -21.39 -8.59
CA LEU A 819 -28.68 -22.28 -9.34
C LEU A 819 -29.24 -23.71 -9.42
N ARG A 820 -30.56 -23.88 -9.26
CA ARG A 820 -31.20 -25.20 -9.19
C ARG A 820 -31.00 -25.98 -10.48
N GLY A 821 -30.44 -27.18 -10.35
CA GLY A 821 -30.16 -28.06 -11.49
C GLY A 821 -29.03 -27.58 -12.42
N ALA A 822 -28.29 -26.54 -12.06
CA ALA A 822 -27.17 -26.05 -12.84
C ALA A 822 -26.02 -27.07 -12.90
N ASP A 823 -25.33 -27.11 -14.04
CA ASP A 823 -24.08 -27.84 -14.23
C ASP A 823 -22.91 -26.90 -13.93
N LEU A 824 -22.23 -27.15 -12.80
CA LEU A 824 -21.08 -26.41 -12.25
C LEU A 824 -19.89 -27.35 -12.03
N ARG A 825 -19.80 -28.44 -12.81
CA ARG A 825 -18.73 -29.44 -12.65
C ARG A 825 -17.37 -28.82 -12.92
N GLY A 826 -16.45 -29.00 -11.97
CA GLY A 826 -15.10 -28.45 -12.07
C GLY A 826 -15.05 -26.92 -12.06
N ALA A 827 -16.13 -26.24 -11.64
CA ALA A 827 -16.11 -24.80 -11.51
C ALA A 827 -15.15 -24.37 -10.40
N ASP A 828 -14.40 -23.29 -10.64
CA ASP A 828 -13.70 -22.58 -9.56
C ASP A 828 -14.66 -21.59 -8.91
N LEU A 829 -14.99 -21.87 -7.65
CA LEU A 829 -15.84 -21.08 -6.77
C LEU A 829 -15.14 -20.88 -5.41
N ARG A 830 -13.80 -20.83 -5.40
CA ARG A 830 -13.01 -20.56 -4.19
C ARG A 830 -13.42 -19.23 -3.58
N GLY A 831 -13.70 -19.24 -2.27
CA GLY A 831 -14.13 -18.05 -1.53
C GLY A 831 -15.47 -17.44 -1.97
N ALA A 832 -16.24 -18.10 -2.84
CA ALA A 832 -17.51 -17.56 -3.32
C ALA A 832 -18.54 -17.38 -2.20
N ASP A 833 -19.36 -16.33 -2.28
CA ASP A 833 -20.50 -16.12 -1.38
C ASP A 833 -21.73 -16.83 -1.96
N LEU A 834 -21.98 -18.04 -1.47
CA LEU A 834 -23.11 -18.90 -1.84
C LEU A 834 -24.15 -19.00 -0.71
N ARG A 835 -24.13 -18.06 0.24
CA ARG A 835 -25.10 -18.02 1.35
C ARG A 835 -26.52 -17.97 0.82
N ASP A 836 -27.43 -18.64 1.49
CA ASP A 836 -28.86 -18.65 1.14
C ASP A 836 -29.16 -19.11 -0.32
N SER A 837 -28.17 -19.64 -1.06
CA SER A 837 -28.33 -19.96 -2.49
C SER A 837 -29.16 -21.22 -2.73
N TYR A 838 -29.85 -21.28 -3.87
CA TYR A 838 -30.65 -22.43 -4.25
C TYR A 838 -29.87 -23.32 -5.21
N LEU A 839 -29.21 -24.36 -4.69
CA LEU A 839 -28.37 -25.31 -5.43
C LEU A 839 -29.02 -26.69 -5.60
N ARG A 840 -30.31 -26.82 -5.30
CA ARG A 840 -31.03 -28.11 -5.32
C ARG A 840 -30.87 -28.85 -6.65
N GLY A 841 -30.33 -30.07 -6.58
CA GLY A 841 -30.08 -30.94 -7.73
C GLY A 841 -29.03 -30.43 -8.72
N SER A 842 -28.23 -29.44 -8.34
CA SER A 842 -27.09 -28.97 -9.15
C SER A 842 -25.98 -30.02 -9.22
N CYS A 843 -25.09 -29.90 -10.20
CA CYS A 843 -23.93 -30.76 -10.38
C CYS A 843 -22.64 -29.98 -10.11
N LEU A 844 -22.06 -30.19 -8.93
CA LEU A 844 -20.83 -29.58 -8.41
C LEU A 844 -19.66 -30.59 -8.38
N ARG A 845 -19.77 -31.68 -9.14
CA ARG A 845 -18.74 -32.73 -9.16
C ARG A 845 -17.37 -32.15 -9.51
N GLY A 846 -16.40 -32.33 -8.63
CA GLY A 846 -15.04 -31.81 -8.79
C GLY A 846 -14.91 -30.29 -8.75
N ALA A 847 -15.96 -29.55 -8.35
CA ALA A 847 -15.87 -28.10 -8.18
C ALA A 847 -14.91 -27.75 -7.04
N ASP A 848 -14.22 -26.62 -7.18
CA ASP A 848 -13.37 -26.05 -6.15
C ASP A 848 -14.18 -25.03 -5.35
N LEU A 849 -14.47 -25.37 -4.10
CA LEU A 849 -15.26 -24.59 -3.13
C LEU A 849 -14.42 -24.32 -1.87
N ILE A 850 -13.08 -24.28 -1.99
CA ILE A 850 -12.19 -23.98 -0.87
C ILE A 850 -12.57 -22.59 -0.31
N ASP A 851 -12.74 -22.52 1.01
CA ASP A 851 -13.14 -21.32 1.75
C ASP A 851 -14.47 -20.67 1.30
N ALA A 852 -15.30 -21.35 0.49
CA ALA A 852 -16.59 -20.82 0.05
C ALA A 852 -17.60 -20.70 1.21
N ASP A 853 -18.43 -19.65 1.19
CA ASP A 853 -19.47 -19.42 2.18
C ASP A 853 -20.81 -20.01 1.70
N LEU A 854 -21.21 -21.16 2.25
CA LEU A 854 -22.40 -21.94 1.90
C LEU A 854 -23.44 -21.93 3.04
N ILE A 855 -23.39 -20.94 3.93
CA ILE A 855 -24.30 -20.87 5.09
C ILE A 855 -25.75 -20.86 4.59
N ASP A 856 -26.56 -21.74 5.18
CA ASP A 856 -27.98 -21.93 4.88
C ASP A 856 -28.31 -22.21 3.39
N ALA A 857 -27.33 -22.65 2.58
CA ALA A 857 -27.54 -23.00 1.17
C ALA A 857 -28.40 -24.26 0.99
N ASP A 858 -29.28 -24.27 -0.02
CA ASP A 858 -30.10 -25.44 -0.40
C ASP A 858 -29.33 -26.35 -1.38
N LEU A 859 -28.66 -27.36 -0.83
CA LEU A 859 -27.89 -28.38 -1.57
C LEU A 859 -28.64 -29.71 -1.67
N ILE A 860 -29.97 -29.71 -1.53
CA ILE A 860 -30.76 -30.94 -1.55
C ILE A 860 -30.55 -31.67 -2.89
N ASP A 861 -30.29 -32.97 -2.84
CA ASP A 861 -30.02 -33.82 -4.01
C ASP A 861 -28.84 -33.33 -4.90
N ALA A 862 -27.98 -32.41 -4.43
CA ALA A 862 -26.85 -31.89 -5.20
C ALA A 862 -25.72 -32.93 -5.35
N ASP A 863 -25.05 -32.93 -6.50
CA ASP A 863 -23.93 -33.82 -6.78
C ASP A 863 -22.59 -33.13 -6.49
N LEU A 864 -22.02 -33.38 -5.31
CA LEU A 864 -20.76 -32.84 -4.79
C LEU A 864 -19.61 -33.87 -4.87
N ARG A 865 -19.72 -34.87 -5.75
CA ARG A 865 -18.72 -35.95 -5.78
C ARG A 865 -17.33 -35.41 -6.11
N GLY A 866 -16.35 -35.69 -5.25
CA GLY A 866 -14.97 -35.23 -5.42
C GLY A 866 -14.77 -33.72 -5.40
N SER A 867 -15.72 -32.92 -4.88
CA SER A 867 -15.54 -31.47 -4.74
C SER A 867 -14.51 -31.14 -3.64
N TYR A 868 -13.80 -30.03 -3.79
CA TYR A 868 -12.90 -29.50 -2.78
C TYR A 868 -13.66 -28.52 -1.87
N LEU A 869 -13.96 -28.91 -0.64
CA LEU A 869 -14.73 -28.13 0.34
C LEU A 869 -13.87 -27.71 1.55
N ARG A 870 -12.54 -27.76 1.41
CA ARG A 870 -11.62 -27.44 2.51
C ARG A 870 -11.86 -26.02 3.02
N GLY A 871 -12.01 -25.84 4.33
CA GLY A 871 -12.26 -24.54 4.96
C GLY A 871 -13.63 -23.92 4.68
N SER A 872 -14.52 -24.59 3.94
CA SER A 872 -15.83 -24.04 3.55
C SER A 872 -16.79 -23.88 4.73
N TYR A 873 -17.69 -22.90 4.65
CA TYR A 873 -18.69 -22.60 5.67
C TYR A 873 -20.04 -23.21 5.30
N LEU A 874 -20.35 -24.40 5.81
CA LEU A 874 -21.60 -25.14 5.55
C LEU A 874 -22.62 -25.04 6.69
N ARG A 875 -22.49 -24.05 7.59
CA ARG A 875 -23.36 -23.93 8.76
C ARG A 875 -24.83 -23.82 8.32
N GLY A 876 -25.68 -24.70 8.85
CA GLY A 876 -27.12 -24.72 8.52
C GLY A 876 -27.47 -25.21 7.11
N ALA A 877 -26.50 -25.59 6.27
CA ALA A 877 -26.74 -25.99 4.90
C ALA A 877 -27.65 -27.23 4.77
N TYR A 878 -28.51 -27.25 3.75
CA TYR A 878 -29.44 -28.34 3.49
C TYR A 878 -28.84 -29.36 2.52
N LEU A 879 -28.20 -30.39 3.06
CA LEU A 879 -27.51 -31.44 2.29
C LEU A 879 -28.33 -32.75 2.18
N ARG A 880 -29.64 -32.70 2.40
CA ARG A 880 -30.50 -33.89 2.36
C ARG A 880 -30.39 -34.56 0.99
N GLY A 881 -30.00 -35.83 0.96
CA GLY A 881 -29.84 -36.59 -0.29
C GLY A 881 -28.64 -36.17 -1.17
N ALA A 882 -27.75 -35.30 -0.69
CA ALA A 882 -26.59 -34.85 -1.47
C ALA A 882 -25.55 -35.98 -1.66
N TYR A 883 -24.87 -35.98 -2.82
CA TYR A 883 -23.83 -36.95 -3.14
C TYR A 883 -22.45 -36.38 -2.83
N LEU A 884 -21.91 -36.66 -1.64
CA LEU A 884 -20.62 -36.15 -1.16
C LEU A 884 -19.46 -37.14 -1.37
N ARG A 885 -19.68 -38.23 -2.12
CA ARG A 885 -18.65 -39.26 -2.29
C ARG A 885 -17.31 -38.69 -2.78
N GLY A 886 -16.25 -38.90 -2.01
CA GLY A 886 -14.90 -38.42 -2.32
C GLY A 886 -14.66 -36.93 -2.07
N ALA A 887 -15.60 -36.19 -1.49
CA ALA A 887 -15.42 -34.76 -1.21
C ALA A 887 -14.37 -34.52 -0.10
N ASP A 888 -13.64 -33.42 -0.20
CA ASP A 888 -12.64 -33.00 0.79
C ASP A 888 -13.23 -31.96 1.75
N LEU A 889 -13.48 -32.34 3.00
CA LEU A 889 -14.10 -31.55 4.07
C LEU A 889 -13.11 -31.12 5.18
N ILE A 890 -11.79 -31.16 4.92
CA ILE A 890 -10.76 -30.70 5.87
C ILE A 890 -11.05 -29.26 6.34
N ASP A 891 -11.03 -28.99 7.65
CA ASP A 891 -11.35 -27.67 8.26
C ASP A 891 -12.73 -27.09 7.88
N ALA A 892 -13.65 -27.88 7.30
CA ALA A 892 -14.98 -27.40 6.92
C ALA A 892 -15.89 -27.21 8.15
N ASP A 893 -16.76 -26.21 8.12
CA ASP A 893 -17.71 -25.90 9.19
C ASP A 893 -19.13 -26.40 8.85
N LEU A 894 -19.49 -27.61 9.29
CA LEU A 894 -20.80 -28.21 9.05
C LEU A 894 -21.82 -27.94 10.17
N ARG A 895 -21.58 -26.99 11.07
CA ARG A 895 -22.42 -26.84 12.27
C ARG A 895 -23.90 -26.67 11.92
N GLY A 896 -24.76 -27.50 12.51
CA GLY A 896 -26.22 -27.45 12.24
C GLY A 896 -26.66 -27.89 10.83
N ALA A 897 -25.76 -28.39 9.97
CA ALA A 897 -26.11 -28.85 8.62
C ALA A 897 -27.03 -30.08 8.63
N TYR A 898 -27.81 -30.26 7.57
CA TYR A 898 -28.80 -31.34 7.43
C TYR A 898 -28.35 -32.43 6.45
N LEU A 899 -27.88 -33.57 6.95
CA LEU A 899 -27.27 -34.66 6.17
C LEU A 899 -28.15 -35.90 5.95
N ARG A 900 -29.45 -35.85 6.25
CA ARG A 900 -30.33 -37.01 6.08
C ARG A 900 -30.25 -37.57 4.65
N GLY A 901 -29.85 -38.83 4.51
CA GLY A 901 -29.70 -39.51 3.21
C GLY A 901 -28.53 -39.03 2.35
N ALA A 902 -27.64 -38.17 2.85
CA ALA A 902 -26.44 -37.76 2.13
C ALA A 902 -25.44 -38.93 2.03
N ASP A 903 -24.77 -39.11 0.88
CA ASP A 903 -23.78 -40.17 0.68
C ASP A 903 -22.37 -39.67 1.01
N LEU A 904 -21.81 -40.15 2.12
CA LEU A 904 -20.51 -39.74 2.66
C LEU A 904 -19.38 -40.74 2.33
N GLU A 905 -19.54 -41.60 1.32
CA GLU A 905 -18.52 -42.58 0.96
C GLU A 905 -17.18 -41.91 0.62
N ASN A 906 -16.07 -42.32 1.25
CA ASN A 906 -14.72 -41.82 0.99
C ASN A 906 -14.53 -40.30 1.11
N ILE A 907 -15.31 -39.60 1.94
CA ILE A 907 -15.00 -38.22 2.30
C ILE A 907 -13.63 -38.13 3.00
N THR A 908 -12.97 -36.98 2.89
CA THR A 908 -11.78 -36.64 3.69
C THR A 908 -12.15 -35.58 4.73
N TRP A 909 -11.70 -35.71 5.96
CA TRP A 909 -11.95 -34.76 7.06
C TRP A 909 -10.81 -34.86 8.07
N ASP A 910 -10.68 -33.88 8.97
CA ASP A 910 -9.66 -33.84 10.02
C ASP A 910 -10.23 -33.44 11.38
N GLU A 911 -9.36 -33.12 12.34
CA GLU A 911 -9.75 -32.71 13.70
C GLU A 911 -10.34 -31.30 13.77
N ASP A 912 -10.07 -30.47 12.77
CA ASP A 912 -10.56 -29.10 12.66
C ASP A 912 -11.94 -29.02 11.96
N THR A 913 -12.37 -30.09 11.26
CA THR A 913 -13.72 -30.19 10.69
C THR A 913 -14.79 -30.14 11.80
N LYS A 914 -15.72 -29.19 11.72
CA LYS A 914 -16.72 -28.91 12.75
C LYS A 914 -18.04 -29.62 12.48
N TRP A 915 -18.42 -30.53 13.38
CA TRP A 915 -19.60 -31.39 13.25
C TRP A 915 -20.70 -31.08 14.27
N GLU A 916 -20.58 -30.00 15.06
CA GLU A 916 -21.53 -29.73 16.15
C GLU A 916 -22.95 -29.50 15.63
N ASP A 917 -23.93 -30.08 16.32
CA ASP A 917 -25.37 -29.96 16.00
C ASP A 917 -25.77 -30.44 14.59
N VAL A 918 -24.91 -31.18 13.87
CA VAL A 918 -25.24 -31.78 12.57
C VAL A 918 -26.45 -32.71 12.71
N ARG A 919 -27.44 -32.51 11.83
CA ARG A 919 -28.73 -33.20 11.87
C ARG A 919 -28.80 -34.26 10.78
N GLY A 920 -29.45 -35.38 11.07
CA GLY A 920 -29.70 -36.41 10.05
C GLY A 920 -28.49 -37.30 9.72
N LEU A 921 -27.39 -37.20 10.48
CA LEU A 921 -26.16 -37.95 10.22
C LEU A 921 -26.31 -39.46 10.47
N LYS A 922 -27.23 -39.88 11.37
CA LYS A 922 -27.57 -41.29 11.59
C LYS A 922 -28.27 -41.91 10.37
N GLU A 923 -29.00 -41.08 9.64
CA GLU A 923 -29.74 -41.43 8.44
C GLU A 923 -28.96 -41.15 7.15
N ALA A 924 -27.70 -40.71 7.25
CA ALA A 924 -26.80 -40.56 6.12
C ALA A 924 -26.30 -41.93 5.62
N ILE A 925 -25.94 -42.00 4.35
CA ILE A 925 -25.54 -43.22 3.65
C ILE A 925 -24.01 -43.28 3.64
N ASN A 926 -23.45 -44.49 3.79
CA ASN A 926 -22.01 -44.76 3.73
C ASN A 926 -21.14 -43.88 4.67
N VAL A 927 -21.68 -43.52 5.85
CA VAL A 927 -20.92 -42.77 6.84
C VAL A 927 -19.67 -43.55 7.26
N PRO A 928 -18.46 -42.97 7.14
CA PRO A 928 -17.22 -43.64 7.54
C PRO A 928 -17.24 -44.07 9.00
N GLU A 929 -16.75 -45.29 9.28
CA GLU A 929 -16.82 -45.85 10.64
C GLU A 929 -15.97 -45.05 11.65
N ALA A 930 -14.83 -44.51 11.21
CA ALA A 930 -14.01 -43.61 12.02
C ALA A 930 -14.76 -42.34 12.44
N LEU A 931 -15.59 -41.78 11.54
CA LEU A 931 -16.40 -40.60 11.85
C LEU A 931 -17.52 -40.94 12.83
N LYS A 932 -18.18 -42.09 12.68
CA LYS A 932 -19.19 -42.54 13.66
C LYS A 932 -18.59 -42.71 15.05
N GLN A 933 -17.37 -43.23 15.15
CA GLN A 933 -16.64 -43.38 16.41
C GLN A 933 -16.28 -42.02 17.01
N GLN A 934 -15.73 -41.10 16.20
CA GLN A 934 -15.39 -39.74 16.61
C GLN A 934 -16.61 -39.00 17.19
N LEU A 935 -17.79 -39.19 16.59
CA LEU A 935 -19.03 -38.49 16.96
C LEU A 935 -19.93 -39.31 17.91
N SER A 936 -19.47 -40.46 18.42
CA SER A 936 -20.22 -41.33 19.33
C SER A 936 -21.62 -41.73 18.80
N ILE A 937 -21.74 -41.99 17.50
CA ILE A 937 -22.99 -42.33 16.84
C ILE A 937 -23.25 -43.84 16.96
N SER A 938 -24.20 -44.23 17.81
CA SER A 938 -24.64 -45.62 17.97
C SER A 938 -25.34 -46.16 16.71
N GLN A 939 -24.99 -47.38 16.27
CA GLN A 939 -25.66 -48.07 15.15
C GLN A 939 -27.17 -48.19 15.38
N PRO A 940 -28.02 -47.98 14.35
CA PRO A 940 -29.37 -48.52 14.39
C PRO A 940 -29.29 -50.04 14.31
N ALA A 941 -30.02 -50.74 15.19
CA ALA A 941 -30.11 -52.18 15.16
C ALA A 941 -30.63 -52.65 13.78
N GLU A 942 -29.89 -53.54 13.12
CA GLU A 942 -30.41 -54.28 11.98
C GLU A 942 -31.66 -55.06 12.42
N GLY A 943 -32.84 -54.60 12.00
CA GLY A 943 -34.09 -55.35 12.17
C GLY A 943 -35.31 -54.55 12.56
N SER A 944 -35.92 -53.87 11.59
CA SER A 944 -37.38 -53.85 11.42
C SER A 944 -37.71 -53.32 10.03
N ILE A 945 -37.81 -54.25 9.08
CA ILE A 945 -38.73 -54.08 7.96
C ILE A 945 -40.12 -54.22 8.59
N ASP A 946 -40.91 -53.16 8.58
CA ASP A 946 -42.37 -53.23 8.66
C ASP A 946 -42.92 -52.11 7.76
N ASP A 947 -43.51 -52.56 6.65
CA ASP A 947 -44.37 -51.95 5.60
C ASP A 947 -44.41 -50.43 5.35
#